data_AF-A0A9P9E9T0-F1
#
_entry.id   AF-A0A9P9E9T0-F1
#
_cell.length_a   1.000
_cell.length_b   1.000
_cell.length_c   1.000
_cell.angle_alpha   90.00
_cell.angle_beta   90.00
_cell.angle_gamma   90.00
#
_symmetry.space_group_name_H-M   'P 1'
#
loop_
_entity.id
_entity.type
_entity.pdbx_description
1 polymer ?
#
loop_
_entity_poly.entity_id
_entity_poly.type
_entity_poly.pdbx_seq_one_letter_code
_entity_poly.pdbx_strand_id
1 'polypeptide(L)'
;MADVMSAKAKGKQKLMPGSFGPEDYIDFYDNPFDNPFDNLESIQDAFRARESRVPWSANNLSDVDVTNVDWYEYTPPKALSKVPNITSQVLLDIVLSSIENVKTQAADQKRQKLDDEQSKLAEDNAKKLNKGKEPYLPIIIPQDKPVPDVQTSRLSMTSQSDSISTVISPYPAVPAKTEKRRMFALRKLFQRSRQRGESSATGSARETIRKIYESRQSSEGSAPGHFLLKSESAEELVECVSCLDDFSPKEVIKVPCHSYCRDCFVRLISTAVQNEQQWPPKCCLNPIPASIIVRFIPSELKATFQDRSSEWDIPIGERIYCSHQGCNLLVKPKNISARKREGTCDNRHTTCTICRDPGHKGKECERDPDMELTNMLAEEEGWKRCFNCNALVEHREACQHMTCRCGTQFCYVCGLRWRTCSCTAQQLDDIKTAAETKREQRLLKEQNEVEEFRQILLQIEEFEREEALKAELLRQEQERLEEERRQRELEERVRQESIRRRDIELKYQELRAILDQLHELQQVLVEVDQDEMANDLATETATAKEELAKQQETERSELNSLIMIKMADKEYELNKEFQIRAAEENDIEEAYHEKLQAYWKEKDNGEAEIEKSMLAIRKRMDLSQHMWQKWKKETMQLHEASLKEDQSLREEIMYSKKHRLDATCEENGKDLVNWKKAEKKWLEMVILERERLMNEWEVKEVEGDADSLFSPDSDSAVVVA
;
A
#
# COMPACT_ATOMS: atom_id res chain seq x y z
N MET A 1 51.20 -25.56 -64.03
CA MET A 1 51.50 -26.95 -64.42
C MET A 1 51.26 -27.82 -63.20
N ALA A 2 50.35 -28.80 -63.36
CA ALA A 2 50.19 -30.02 -62.57
C ALA A 2 49.96 -29.89 -61.05
N ASP A 3 48.70 -29.60 -60.70
CA ASP A 3 47.74 -30.56 -60.13
C ASP A 3 48.26 -31.97 -59.72
N VAL A 4 47.77 -32.49 -58.58
CA VAL A 4 47.33 -33.90 -58.32
C VAL A 4 47.63 -34.44 -56.89
N MET A 5 46.54 -34.88 -56.23
CA MET A 5 46.34 -35.82 -55.08
C MET A 5 46.35 -35.25 -53.65
N SER A 6 45.20 -35.14 -52.95
CA SER A 6 44.24 -36.17 -52.46
C SER A 6 44.59 -36.66 -51.05
N ALA A 7 43.74 -36.32 -50.06
CA ALA A 7 43.12 -37.27 -49.13
C ALA A 7 42.37 -36.54 -47.99
N LYS A 8 41.05 -36.74 -47.94
CA LYS A 8 40.16 -36.48 -46.80
C LYS A 8 40.57 -37.35 -45.61
N ALA A 9 40.86 -36.75 -44.46
CA ALA A 9 40.79 -37.39 -43.16
C ALA A 9 39.63 -36.79 -42.37
N LYS A 10 38.56 -37.59 -42.19
CA LYS A 10 37.45 -37.27 -41.28
C LYS A 10 37.93 -37.45 -39.84
N GLY A 11 38.24 -36.35 -39.16
CA GLY A 11 38.35 -36.32 -37.70
C GLY A 11 36.98 -36.05 -37.08
N LYS A 12 36.38 -37.05 -36.44
CA LYS A 12 35.29 -36.85 -35.48
C LYS A 12 35.90 -36.21 -34.22
N GLN A 13 35.75 -34.90 -34.04
CA GLN A 13 35.95 -34.26 -32.74
C GLN A 13 34.66 -34.41 -31.91
N LYS A 14 34.86 -34.93 -30.70
CA LYS A 14 33.86 -35.09 -29.64
C LYS A 14 33.54 -33.68 -29.12
N LEU A 15 32.30 -33.21 -29.32
CA LEU A 15 31.80 -31.98 -28.72
C LEU A 15 31.70 -32.15 -27.19
N MET A 16 32.29 -31.21 -26.46
CA MET A 16 32.00 -30.97 -25.04
C MET A 16 30.60 -30.35 -24.92
N PRO A 17 29.83 -30.63 -23.87
CA PRO A 17 28.52 -30.02 -23.67
C PRO A 17 28.72 -28.56 -23.23
N GLY A 18 28.21 -27.62 -24.01
CA GLY A 18 28.31 -26.19 -23.70
C GLY A 18 28.48 -25.25 -24.89
N SER A 19 28.04 -25.63 -26.09
CA SER A 19 27.95 -24.72 -27.23
C SER A 19 26.49 -24.41 -27.49
N PHE A 20 26.05 -23.22 -27.10
CA PHE A 20 24.81 -22.63 -27.59
C PHE A 20 24.88 -22.52 -29.13
N GLY A 21 23.77 -22.87 -29.79
CA GLY A 21 23.66 -22.82 -31.25
C GLY A 21 23.28 -21.40 -31.72
N PRO A 22 23.42 -21.11 -33.03
CA PRO A 22 23.07 -19.80 -33.61
C PRO A 22 21.57 -19.47 -33.56
N GLU A 23 20.73 -20.39 -33.08
CA GLU A 23 19.27 -20.25 -33.00
C GLU A 23 18.81 -19.66 -31.64
N ASP A 24 19.73 -19.46 -30.68
CA ASP A 24 19.46 -18.82 -29.37
C ASP A 24 19.83 -17.32 -29.35
N TYR A 25 20.15 -16.73 -30.51
CA TYR A 25 20.43 -15.31 -30.64
C TYR A 25 19.11 -14.55 -30.82
N ILE A 26 18.49 -14.15 -29.71
CA ILE A 26 17.44 -13.12 -29.75
C ILE A 26 18.13 -11.83 -30.23
N ASP A 27 17.77 -11.37 -31.43
CA ASP A 27 18.25 -10.12 -32.02
C ASP A 27 17.89 -8.92 -31.12
N PHE A 28 18.85 -8.50 -30.30
CA PHE A 28 18.79 -7.30 -29.43
C PHE A 28 19.34 -6.06 -30.14
N TYR A 29 18.97 -5.85 -31.42
CA TYR A 29 19.39 -4.66 -32.18
C TYR A 29 18.21 -3.78 -32.62
N ASP A 30 17.23 -3.61 -31.74
CA ASP A 30 16.43 -2.38 -31.72
C ASP A 30 16.80 -1.58 -30.45
N ASN A 31 17.08 -0.29 -30.68
CA ASN A 31 17.76 0.64 -29.78
C ASN A 31 17.08 0.74 -28.38
N PRO A 32 17.71 0.30 -27.27
CA PRO A 32 17.02 0.03 -26.01
C PRO A 32 16.76 1.25 -25.10
N PHE A 33 16.84 2.48 -25.61
CA PHE A 33 16.94 3.69 -24.76
C PHE A 33 15.85 4.76 -24.97
N ASP A 34 14.84 4.51 -25.80
CA ASP A 34 13.79 5.52 -26.00
C ASP A 34 12.69 5.50 -24.91
N ASN A 35 12.53 4.41 -24.13
CA ASN A 35 11.53 4.36 -23.05
C ASN A 35 11.86 3.33 -21.94
N PRO A 36 12.37 3.76 -20.77
CA PRO A 36 12.64 2.88 -19.63
C PRO A 36 11.38 2.20 -19.05
N PHE A 37 10.20 2.81 -19.24
CA PHE A 37 8.93 2.28 -18.76
C PHE A 37 8.42 1.11 -19.61
N ASP A 38 8.57 1.19 -20.94
CA ASP A 38 8.14 0.13 -21.86
C ASP A 38 9.02 -1.12 -21.70
N ASN A 39 10.30 -0.97 -21.33
CA ASN A 39 11.20 -2.10 -21.04
C ASN A 39 10.87 -2.79 -19.70
N LEU A 40 10.40 -2.06 -18.69
CA LEU A 40 9.95 -2.65 -17.43
C LEU A 40 8.61 -3.38 -17.61
N GLU A 41 7.71 -2.80 -18.39
CA GLU A 41 6.43 -3.42 -18.78
C GLU A 41 6.68 -4.65 -19.67
N SER A 42 7.63 -4.59 -20.60
CA SER A 42 8.06 -5.73 -21.41
C SER A 42 8.73 -6.85 -20.59
N ILE A 43 9.53 -6.52 -19.56
CA ILE A 43 10.06 -7.52 -18.62
C ILE A 43 8.94 -8.11 -17.75
N GLN A 44 8.00 -7.28 -17.28
CA GLN A 44 6.82 -7.74 -16.54
C GLN A 44 5.93 -8.62 -17.40
N ASP A 45 5.75 -8.28 -18.68
CA ASP A 45 4.92 -9.01 -19.62
C ASP A 45 5.62 -10.28 -20.11
N ALA A 46 6.94 -10.27 -20.30
CA ALA A 46 7.74 -11.47 -20.56
C ALA A 46 7.75 -12.43 -19.35
N PHE A 47 7.72 -11.90 -18.14
CA PHE A 47 7.55 -12.70 -16.92
C PHE A 47 6.13 -13.27 -16.80
N ARG A 48 5.10 -12.47 -17.10
CA ARG A 48 3.69 -12.92 -17.17
C ARG A 48 3.43 -13.90 -18.30
N ALA A 49 4.17 -13.82 -19.40
CA ALA A 49 4.04 -14.66 -20.59
C ALA A 49 4.92 -15.92 -20.55
N ARG A 50 5.79 -16.07 -19.54
CA ARG A 50 6.61 -17.28 -19.38
C ARG A 50 5.70 -18.45 -19.04
N GLU A 51 5.84 -19.56 -19.76
CA GLU A 51 5.02 -20.76 -19.58
C GLU A 51 4.92 -21.12 -18.10
N SER A 52 3.73 -20.89 -17.53
CA SER A 52 3.45 -21.27 -16.14
C SER A 52 3.76 -22.74 -15.99
N ARG A 53 4.65 -23.07 -15.04
CA ARG A 53 4.87 -24.44 -14.58
C ARG A 53 3.51 -25.10 -14.45
N VAL A 54 3.30 -26.22 -15.15
CA VAL A 54 2.04 -26.95 -15.09
C VAL A 54 1.75 -27.25 -13.62
N PRO A 55 0.64 -26.74 -13.06
CA PRO A 55 0.30 -26.97 -11.66
C PRO A 55 0.26 -28.47 -11.37
N TRP A 56 0.66 -28.86 -10.16
CA TRP A 56 0.60 -30.27 -9.76
C TRP A 56 -0.84 -30.78 -9.88
N SER A 57 -1.81 -29.92 -9.55
CA SER A 57 -3.23 -30.16 -9.74
C SER A 57 -3.61 -30.56 -11.18
N ALA A 58 -3.03 -29.91 -12.19
CA ALA A 58 -3.37 -30.16 -13.59
C ALA A 58 -2.91 -31.55 -14.10
N ASN A 59 -1.81 -32.08 -13.55
CA ASN A 59 -1.29 -33.40 -13.95
C ASN A 59 -1.92 -34.54 -13.14
N ASN A 60 -2.21 -34.31 -11.85
CA ASN A 60 -2.54 -35.38 -10.90
C ASN A 60 -4.00 -35.42 -10.45
N LEU A 61 -4.81 -34.38 -10.71
CA LEU A 61 -6.23 -34.32 -10.32
C LEU A 61 -7.21 -34.56 -11.49
N SER A 62 -6.72 -34.82 -12.71
CA SER A 62 -7.53 -34.87 -13.93
C SER A 62 -8.51 -36.06 -14.05
N ASP A 63 -8.44 -37.04 -13.14
CA ASP A 63 -9.17 -38.31 -13.25
C ASP A 63 -10.20 -38.57 -12.13
N VAL A 64 -10.53 -37.55 -11.31
CA VAL A 64 -11.48 -37.75 -10.19
C VAL A 64 -12.88 -37.25 -10.57
N ASP A 65 -13.73 -38.15 -11.06
CA ASP A 65 -15.18 -37.88 -11.16
C ASP A 65 -15.82 -37.85 -9.76
N VAL A 66 -15.76 -36.67 -9.13
CA VAL A 66 -16.36 -36.40 -7.81
C VAL A 66 -17.70 -35.66 -7.90
N THR A 67 -18.35 -35.64 -9.07
CA THR A 67 -19.46 -34.72 -9.34
C THR A 67 -20.75 -35.00 -8.56
N ASN A 68 -20.80 -36.06 -7.74
CA ASN A 68 -22.04 -36.55 -7.14
C ASN A 68 -21.90 -36.97 -5.65
N VAL A 69 -21.05 -36.30 -4.86
CA VAL A 69 -20.93 -36.53 -3.41
C VAL A 69 -20.94 -35.21 -2.64
N ASP A 70 -21.75 -35.16 -1.59
CA ASP A 70 -21.85 -34.04 -0.64
C ASP A 70 -20.66 -34.03 0.34
N TRP A 71 -19.46 -33.84 -0.23
CA TRP A 71 -18.18 -33.94 0.47
C TRP A 71 -18.04 -32.99 1.68
N TYR A 72 -18.78 -31.88 1.71
CA TYR A 72 -18.83 -30.92 2.80
C TYR A 72 -19.50 -31.46 4.08
N GLU A 73 -20.16 -32.63 4.02
CA GLU A 73 -20.69 -33.30 5.21
C GLU A 73 -19.62 -34.14 5.94
N TYR A 74 -18.50 -34.42 5.27
CA TYR A 74 -17.42 -35.23 5.79
C TYR A 74 -16.30 -34.34 6.34
N THR A 75 -15.61 -34.84 7.36
CA THR A 75 -14.43 -34.17 7.92
C THR A 75 -13.22 -34.35 7.01
N PRO A 76 -12.32 -33.35 6.91
CA PRO A 76 -11.10 -33.48 6.12
C PRO A 76 -10.20 -34.62 6.61
N PRO A 77 -9.51 -35.34 5.70
CA PRO A 77 -8.57 -36.39 6.05
C PRO A 77 -7.47 -35.87 6.99
N LYS A 78 -7.16 -36.62 8.05
CA LYS A 78 -6.09 -36.27 9.00
C LYS A 78 -4.73 -36.18 8.31
N ALA A 79 -4.51 -36.97 7.26
CA ALA A 79 -3.31 -36.95 6.44
C ALA A 79 -2.96 -35.56 5.88
N LEU A 80 -3.95 -34.71 5.58
CA LEU A 80 -3.71 -33.35 5.06
C LEU A 80 -2.97 -32.44 6.05
N SER A 81 -3.07 -32.74 7.35
CA SER A 81 -2.37 -32.01 8.42
C SER A 81 -0.99 -32.58 8.75
N LYS A 82 -0.61 -33.74 8.19
CA LYS A 82 0.70 -34.37 8.42
C LYS A 82 1.75 -33.68 7.54
N VAL A 83 2.75 -33.06 8.17
CA VAL A 83 3.78 -32.25 7.49
C VAL A 83 5.20 -32.69 7.89
N PRO A 84 5.63 -33.92 7.57
CA PRO A 84 6.95 -34.40 7.98
C PRO A 84 8.06 -33.67 7.22
N ASN A 85 9.15 -33.35 7.90
CA ASN A 85 10.39 -32.81 7.33
C ASN A 85 10.29 -31.44 6.64
N ILE A 86 9.20 -30.68 6.83
CA ILE A 86 9.07 -29.31 6.36
C ILE A 86 9.35 -28.34 7.52
N THR A 87 10.38 -27.51 7.34
CA THR A 87 10.79 -26.49 8.32
C THR A 87 10.52 -25.05 7.83
N SER A 88 10.15 -24.88 6.55
CA SER A 88 9.84 -23.56 5.99
C SER A 88 8.54 -23.01 6.58
N GLN A 89 8.64 -21.86 7.24
CA GLN A 89 7.47 -21.20 7.86
C GLN A 89 6.39 -20.86 6.83
N VAL A 90 6.78 -20.41 5.64
CA VAL A 90 5.84 -20.09 4.54
C VAL A 90 5.00 -21.31 4.18
N LEU A 91 5.63 -22.49 4.05
CA LEU A 91 4.91 -23.71 3.72
C LEU A 91 4.02 -24.20 4.86
N LEU A 92 4.48 -24.08 6.12
CA LEU A 92 3.68 -24.43 7.29
C LEU A 92 2.42 -23.56 7.38
N ASP A 93 2.55 -22.25 7.17
CA ASP A 93 1.44 -21.30 7.18
C ASP A 93 0.45 -21.59 6.02
N ILE A 94 0.96 -21.92 4.83
CA ILE A 94 0.14 -22.32 3.67
C ILE A 94 -0.64 -23.61 3.98
N VAL A 95 0.01 -24.62 4.56
CA VAL A 95 -0.64 -25.90 4.89
C VAL A 95 -1.77 -25.70 5.90
N LEU A 96 -1.56 -24.90 6.94
CA LEU A 96 -2.58 -24.63 7.95
C LEU A 96 -3.72 -23.76 7.40
N SER A 97 -3.38 -22.67 6.70
CA SER A 97 -4.36 -21.72 6.17
C SER A 97 -5.23 -22.36 5.09
N SER A 98 -4.65 -23.19 4.20
CA SER A 98 -5.40 -23.88 3.16
C SER A 98 -6.50 -24.78 3.71
N ILE A 99 -6.22 -25.56 4.76
CA ILE A 99 -7.20 -26.45 5.37
C ILE A 99 -8.35 -25.64 5.98
N GLU A 100 -8.04 -24.53 6.66
CA GLU A 100 -9.06 -23.69 7.29
C GLU A 100 -9.90 -22.91 6.27
N ASN A 101 -9.27 -22.41 5.20
CA ASN A 101 -9.95 -21.78 4.08
C ASN A 101 -10.91 -22.76 3.37
N VAL A 102 -10.50 -24.00 3.14
CA VAL A 102 -11.40 -24.99 2.50
C VAL A 102 -12.52 -25.42 3.46
N LYS A 103 -12.28 -25.51 4.77
CA LYS A 103 -13.36 -25.75 5.75
C LYS A 103 -14.40 -24.64 5.75
N THR A 104 -13.97 -23.39 5.72
CA THR A 104 -14.90 -22.26 5.65
C THR A 104 -15.68 -22.29 4.33
N GLN A 105 -15.02 -22.55 3.19
CA GLN A 105 -15.70 -22.75 1.90
C GLN A 105 -16.72 -23.90 1.93
N ALA A 106 -16.38 -25.04 2.53
CA ALA A 106 -17.29 -26.17 2.67
C ALA A 106 -18.51 -25.84 3.54
N ALA A 107 -18.30 -25.12 4.64
CA ALA A 107 -19.38 -24.65 5.51
C ALA A 107 -20.31 -23.66 4.78
N ASP A 108 -19.75 -22.82 3.91
CA ASP A 108 -20.51 -21.85 3.11
C ASP A 108 -21.34 -22.55 2.03
N GLN A 109 -20.76 -23.53 1.32
CA GLN A 109 -21.49 -24.36 0.36
C GLN A 109 -22.65 -25.12 1.01
N LYS A 110 -22.44 -25.64 2.23
CA LYS A 110 -23.50 -26.31 2.99
C LYS A 110 -24.66 -25.36 3.30
N ARG A 111 -24.36 -24.12 3.72
CA ARG A 111 -25.40 -23.11 3.99
C ARG A 111 -26.16 -22.73 2.72
N GLN A 112 -25.46 -22.49 1.62
CA GLN A 112 -26.09 -22.18 0.33
C GLN A 112 -27.03 -23.27 -0.14
N LYS A 113 -26.63 -24.55 -0.04
CA LYS A 113 -27.51 -25.67 -0.41
C LYS A 113 -28.76 -25.75 0.46
N LEU A 114 -28.63 -25.55 1.78
CA LEU A 114 -29.78 -25.52 2.68
C LEU A 114 -30.74 -24.38 2.34
N ASP A 115 -30.22 -23.20 2.00
CA ASP A 115 -31.01 -22.04 1.60
C ASP A 115 -31.72 -22.28 0.25
N ASP A 116 -31.04 -22.93 -0.71
CA ASP A 116 -31.60 -23.31 -2.01
C ASP A 116 -32.71 -24.36 -1.87
N GLU A 117 -32.53 -25.36 -1.00
CA GLU A 117 -33.55 -26.37 -0.71
C GLU A 117 -34.77 -25.75 -0.03
N GLN A 118 -34.56 -24.86 0.94
CA GLN A 118 -35.67 -24.11 1.57
C GLN A 118 -36.40 -23.24 0.55
N SER A 119 -35.67 -22.60 -0.37
CA SER A 119 -36.24 -21.77 -1.43
C SER A 119 -37.05 -22.62 -2.42
N LYS A 120 -36.56 -23.80 -2.82
CA LYS A 120 -37.30 -24.75 -3.66
C LYS A 120 -38.56 -25.27 -2.98
N LEU A 121 -38.49 -25.61 -1.69
CA LEU A 121 -39.65 -26.03 -0.91
C LEU A 121 -40.69 -24.90 -0.79
N ALA A 122 -40.24 -23.65 -0.61
CA ALA A 122 -41.11 -22.47 -0.59
C ALA A 122 -41.78 -22.24 -1.95
N GLU A 123 -41.03 -22.37 -3.05
CA GLU A 123 -41.57 -22.28 -4.41
C GLU A 123 -42.59 -23.39 -4.72
N ASP A 124 -42.28 -24.63 -4.35
CA ASP A 124 -43.17 -25.77 -4.61
C ASP A 124 -44.44 -25.68 -3.76
N ASN A 125 -44.35 -25.18 -2.53
CA ASN A 125 -45.52 -24.86 -1.72
C ASN A 125 -46.33 -23.70 -2.33
N ALA A 126 -45.69 -22.66 -2.87
CA ALA A 126 -46.37 -21.58 -3.59
C ALA A 126 -47.06 -22.09 -4.88
N LYS A 127 -46.42 -23.01 -5.62
CA LYS A 127 -47.00 -23.68 -6.81
C LYS A 127 -48.19 -24.58 -6.44
N LYS A 128 -48.16 -25.28 -5.30
CA LYS A 128 -49.29 -26.07 -4.78
C LYS A 128 -50.47 -25.18 -4.38
N LEU A 129 -50.23 -24.04 -3.75
CA LEU A 129 -51.27 -23.05 -3.39
C LEU A 129 -51.95 -22.43 -4.63
N ASN A 130 -51.24 -22.27 -5.75
CA ASN A 130 -51.79 -21.74 -6.99
C ASN A 130 -52.59 -22.76 -7.84
N LYS A 131 -52.43 -24.08 -7.60
CA LYS A 131 -53.18 -25.14 -8.33
C LYS A 131 -54.59 -25.42 -7.79
N GLY A 132 -55.01 -24.78 -6.69
CA GLY A 132 -56.30 -25.04 -6.03
C GLY A 132 -57.54 -24.35 -6.62
N LYS A 133 -57.51 -23.82 -7.85
CA LYS A 133 -58.66 -23.14 -8.47
C LYS A 133 -58.98 -23.70 -9.86
N GLU A 134 -59.72 -24.80 -9.90
CA GLU A 134 -60.58 -25.16 -11.04
C GLU A 134 -62.01 -25.44 -10.54
N PRO A 135 -63.06 -24.90 -11.20
CA PRO A 135 -64.44 -25.00 -10.74
C PRO A 135 -65.14 -26.26 -11.28
N TYR A 136 -65.76 -27.06 -10.41
CA TYR A 136 -66.60 -28.21 -10.81
C TYR A 136 -68.10 -27.84 -10.78
N LEU A 137 -68.83 -28.21 -11.83
CA LEU A 137 -70.28 -27.97 -12.03
C LEU A 137 -71.15 -28.97 -11.23
N PRO A 138 -72.35 -28.59 -10.72
CA PRO A 138 -73.23 -29.50 -9.98
C PRO A 138 -74.33 -30.13 -10.84
N ILE A 139 -74.63 -31.41 -10.62
CA ILE A 139 -75.78 -32.15 -11.18
C ILE A 139 -76.92 -32.16 -10.15
N ILE A 140 -78.15 -31.84 -10.58
CA ILE A 140 -79.38 -31.77 -9.78
C ILE A 140 -80.31 -32.93 -10.17
N ILE A 141 -80.84 -33.70 -9.21
CA ILE A 141 -82.07 -34.51 -9.34
C ILE A 141 -82.89 -34.45 -8.02
N PRO A 142 -84.24 -34.39 -8.06
CA PRO A 142 -85.11 -33.84 -7.00
C PRO A 142 -85.69 -34.88 -6.01
N GLN A 143 -86.22 -34.37 -4.88
CA GLN A 143 -86.82 -35.14 -3.77
C GLN A 143 -88.35 -35.26 -3.83
N ASP A 144 -88.88 -36.35 -3.28
CA ASP A 144 -90.24 -36.46 -2.73
C ASP A 144 -90.23 -37.00 -1.28
N LYS A 145 -91.18 -36.51 -0.47
CA LYS A 145 -91.40 -36.73 0.99
C LYS A 145 -92.62 -37.69 1.24
N PRO A 146 -93.18 -37.84 2.47
CA PRO A 146 -92.69 -38.54 3.69
C PRO A 146 -93.78 -39.39 4.44
N VAL A 147 -93.43 -40.35 5.33
CA VAL A 147 -94.19 -40.73 6.58
C VAL A 147 -93.30 -41.64 7.50
N PRO A 148 -93.58 -41.91 8.81
CA PRO A 148 -92.66 -41.56 9.91
C PRO A 148 -92.25 -42.68 10.90
N ASP A 149 -91.22 -42.35 11.70
CA ASP A 149 -90.86 -42.73 13.09
C ASP A 149 -90.86 -44.19 13.61
N VAL A 150 -89.69 -44.65 14.11
CA VAL A 150 -89.32 -44.69 15.55
C VAL A 150 -87.91 -45.31 15.76
N GLN A 151 -87.04 -44.55 16.45
CA GLN A 151 -85.86 -44.88 17.32
C GLN A 151 -84.65 -45.66 16.72
N THR A 152 -83.37 -45.34 16.94
CA THR A 152 -82.67 -44.62 18.03
C THR A 152 -81.22 -44.21 17.63
N SER A 153 -80.66 -43.24 18.37
CA SER A 153 -79.23 -42.95 18.70
C SER A 153 -78.30 -42.05 17.85
N ARG A 154 -77.83 -40.96 18.50
CA ARG A 154 -76.52 -40.20 18.43
C ARG A 154 -76.20 -39.45 17.11
N LEU A 155 -75.76 -38.18 17.02
CA LEU A 155 -75.09 -37.16 17.85
C LEU A 155 -75.38 -35.73 17.26
N SER A 156 -75.02 -34.68 18.01
CA SER A 156 -74.71 -33.29 17.56
C SER A 156 -75.85 -32.30 17.26
N MET A 157 -75.88 -31.20 18.03
CA MET A 157 -76.48 -29.92 17.65
C MET A 157 -75.48 -28.79 17.87
N THR A 158 -75.25 -28.04 16.81
CA THR A 158 -74.81 -26.65 16.77
C THR A 158 -76.00 -25.70 16.99
N SER A 159 -75.66 -24.41 17.05
CA SER A 159 -76.50 -23.20 17.00
C SER A 159 -76.96 -22.70 18.37
N GLN A 160 -76.98 -21.41 18.67
CA GLN A 160 -77.14 -20.17 17.90
C GLN A 160 -76.68 -19.03 18.87
N SER A 161 -76.45 -17.74 18.58
CA SER A 161 -77.18 -16.77 17.75
C SER A 161 -76.57 -15.35 17.94
N ASP A 162 -76.75 -14.47 16.94
CA ASP A 162 -77.21 -13.06 17.02
C ASP A 162 -76.35 -11.93 17.67
N SER A 163 -76.31 -10.65 17.25
CA SER A 163 -76.72 -9.84 16.06
C SER A 163 -76.18 -8.37 16.20
N ILE A 164 -76.29 -7.54 15.13
CA ILE A 164 -76.45 -6.03 15.05
C ILE A 164 -75.17 -5.12 15.16
N SER A 165 -74.67 -4.45 14.08
CA SER A 165 -74.97 -3.11 13.45
C SER A 165 -74.26 -1.90 14.15
N THR A 166 -73.61 -0.86 13.55
CA THR A 166 -73.98 0.08 12.45
C THR A 166 -72.82 1.10 12.12
N VAL A 167 -72.46 1.27 10.82
CA VAL A 167 -72.21 2.47 9.94
C VAL A 167 -71.16 3.59 10.26
N ILE A 168 -70.36 4.00 9.24
CA ILE A 168 -70.32 5.33 8.54
C ILE A 168 -69.06 5.46 7.59
N SER A 169 -69.31 5.94 6.36
CA SER A 169 -68.40 6.44 5.28
C SER A 169 -68.49 8.00 5.25
N PRO A 170 -67.66 8.87 4.59
CA PRO A 170 -67.24 8.77 3.17
C PRO A 170 -65.89 9.42 2.72
N TYR A 171 -65.50 9.11 1.47
CA TYR A 171 -64.44 9.74 0.64
C TYR A 171 -64.74 11.22 0.28
N PRO A 172 -63.81 12.00 -0.35
CA PRO A 172 -63.73 12.02 -1.84
C PRO A 172 -62.35 12.34 -2.50
N ALA A 173 -62.23 11.85 -3.74
CA ALA A 173 -61.72 12.52 -4.97
C ALA A 173 -60.21 12.64 -5.36
N VAL A 174 -60.01 12.27 -6.64
CA VAL A 174 -58.89 12.26 -7.63
C VAL A 174 -58.48 13.72 -8.07
N PRO A 175 -57.51 14.09 -8.98
CA PRO A 175 -56.75 13.31 -10.01
C PRO A 175 -55.29 13.73 -10.44
N ALA A 176 -54.63 12.84 -11.20
CA ALA A 176 -53.85 13.02 -12.47
C ALA A 176 -52.54 13.85 -12.64
N LYS A 177 -51.75 13.36 -13.65
CA LYS A 177 -50.72 13.98 -14.55
C LYS A 177 -49.24 13.79 -14.18
N THR A 178 -48.43 12.99 -14.90
CA THR A 178 -47.81 13.09 -16.26
C THR A 178 -46.62 14.04 -16.41
N GLU A 179 -45.48 13.43 -16.78
CA GLU A 179 -44.46 13.82 -17.79
C GLU A 179 -43.44 14.96 -17.57
N LYS A 180 -42.16 14.53 -17.61
CA LYS A 180 -41.06 14.90 -18.53
C LYS A 180 -40.57 16.37 -18.66
N ARG A 181 -39.25 16.41 -18.95
CA ARG A 181 -38.53 17.32 -19.89
C ARG A 181 -38.23 18.74 -19.35
N ARG A 182 -37.16 19.44 -19.71
CA ARG A 182 -35.89 19.21 -20.46
C ARG A 182 -35.20 20.60 -20.51
N MET A 183 -33.86 20.61 -20.45
CA MET A 183 -32.95 21.55 -21.15
C MET A 183 -32.95 23.04 -20.72
N PHE A 184 -32.03 23.94 -21.11
CA PHE A 184 -30.99 24.06 -22.16
C PHE A 184 -29.89 25.00 -21.56
N ALA A 185 -28.59 24.73 -21.73
CA ALA A 185 -27.65 25.26 -22.75
C ALA A 185 -27.22 26.74 -22.56
N LEU A 186 -26.01 27.19 -22.91
CA LEU A 186 -25.21 27.08 -24.14
C LEU A 186 -23.72 27.29 -23.78
N ARG A 187 -22.73 26.51 -24.29
CA ARG A 187 -22.03 26.64 -25.60
C ARG A 187 -21.42 28.05 -25.82
N LYS A 188 -20.16 28.27 -26.24
CA LYS A 188 -19.28 27.48 -27.14
C LYS A 188 -17.91 28.17 -27.33
N LEU A 189 -16.89 27.37 -27.70
CA LEU A 189 -15.81 27.61 -28.71
C LEU A 189 -14.78 28.74 -28.44
N PHE A 190 -13.47 28.62 -28.68
CA PHE A 190 -12.65 27.93 -29.70
C PHE A 190 -11.21 27.69 -29.16
N GLN A 191 -10.56 26.53 -29.44
CA GLN A 191 -9.27 26.35 -30.18
C GLN A 191 -8.20 27.43 -29.89
N ARG A 192 -6.94 27.10 -29.56
CA ARG A 192 -5.99 26.35 -30.40
C ARG A 192 -4.63 26.24 -29.70
N SER A 193 -3.86 25.21 -30.03
CA SER A 193 -2.47 24.98 -29.63
C SER A 193 -1.46 25.95 -30.27
N ARG A 194 -0.34 26.24 -29.59
CA ARG A 194 1.06 25.99 -30.04
C ARG A 194 2.12 26.57 -29.08
N GLN A 195 2.98 25.68 -28.57
CA GLN A 195 4.45 25.60 -28.77
C GLN A 195 5.38 26.83 -28.58
N ARG A 196 6.37 26.63 -27.68
CA ARG A 196 7.75 27.18 -27.56
C ARG A 196 8.00 28.70 -27.42
N GLY A 197 8.91 29.05 -26.51
CA GLY A 197 9.85 30.16 -26.67
C GLY A 197 9.94 31.15 -25.50
N GLU A 198 10.82 30.82 -24.56
CA GLU A 198 11.86 31.71 -23.98
C GLU A 198 11.48 33.00 -23.22
N SER A 199 11.98 32.99 -21.96
CA SER A 199 12.64 34.07 -21.19
C SER A 199 12.02 35.48 -21.14
N SER A 200 11.76 35.94 -19.91
CA SER A 200 12.22 37.25 -19.39
C SER A 200 11.47 37.64 -18.10
N ALA A 201 12.20 37.59 -16.99
CA ALA A 201 12.26 38.55 -15.88
C ALA A 201 11.00 39.29 -15.34
N THR A 202 9.78 38.84 -15.60
CA THR A 202 8.55 39.55 -15.16
C THR A 202 7.54 38.67 -14.40
N GLY A 203 7.94 37.46 -14.01
CA GLY A 203 7.15 36.53 -13.21
C GLY A 203 7.30 36.65 -11.68
N SER A 204 8.42 37.20 -11.19
CA SER A 204 8.70 37.26 -9.74
C SER A 204 7.98 38.41 -9.01
N ALA A 205 7.61 39.47 -9.74
CA ALA A 205 6.94 40.65 -9.18
C ALA A 205 5.42 40.49 -8.98
N ARG A 206 4.79 39.44 -9.53
CA ARG A 206 3.35 39.19 -9.39
C ARG A 206 2.98 38.16 -8.32
N GLU A 207 3.91 37.31 -7.89
CA GLU A 207 3.69 36.32 -6.82
C GLU A 207 3.89 36.92 -5.42
N THR A 208 4.76 37.92 -5.29
CA THR A 208 5.02 38.66 -4.03
C THR A 208 3.87 39.59 -3.65
N ILE A 209 3.13 40.14 -4.62
CA ILE A 209 1.96 40.99 -4.38
C ILE A 209 0.72 40.15 -3.99
N ARG A 210 0.63 38.88 -4.44
CA ARG A 210 -0.44 37.95 -4.06
C ARG A 210 -0.32 37.49 -2.59
N LYS A 211 0.90 37.16 -2.13
CA LYS A 211 1.16 36.75 -0.73
C LYS A 211 0.93 37.86 0.32
N ILE A 212 1.03 39.13 -0.08
CA ILE A 212 0.77 40.28 0.80
C ILE A 212 -0.74 40.57 0.92
N TYR A 213 -1.56 40.11 -0.03
CA TYR A 213 -3.00 40.35 -0.04
C TYR A 213 -3.82 39.25 0.68
N GLU A 214 -3.27 38.05 0.84
CA GLU A 214 -3.94 36.92 1.51
C GLU A 214 -3.67 36.84 3.03
N SER A 215 -2.74 37.64 3.56
CA SER A 215 -2.34 37.64 4.98
C SER A 215 -3.04 38.73 5.82
N ARG A 216 -4.13 39.34 5.33
CA ARG A 216 -4.80 40.46 6.01
C ARG A 216 -6.32 40.39 6.13
N GLN A 217 -6.94 39.22 5.97
CA GLN A 217 -8.35 39.04 6.32
C GLN A 217 -8.58 37.65 6.91
N SER A 218 -8.53 37.52 8.25
CA SER A 218 -9.58 36.90 9.07
C SER A 218 -9.11 36.62 10.52
N SER A 219 -9.63 37.40 11.47
CA SER A 219 -10.03 36.88 12.78
C SER A 219 -11.03 37.83 13.46
N GLU A 220 -12.27 37.37 13.67
CA GLU A 220 -13.19 37.70 14.79
C GLU A 220 -14.33 36.66 14.78
N GLY A 221 -14.36 35.70 15.72
CA GLY A 221 -15.35 35.58 16.82
C GLY A 221 -16.37 34.43 16.55
N SER A 222 -16.86 33.57 17.47
CA SER A 222 -17.06 33.66 18.93
C SER A 222 -17.56 32.32 19.57
N ALA A 223 -17.20 32.11 20.86
CA ALA A 223 -17.96 31.48 21.98
C ALA A 223 -18.07 29.92 22.17
N PRO A 224 -18.45 29.39 23.37
CA PRO A 224 -17.96 29.68 24.75
C PRO A 224 -17.85 28.46 25.74
N GLY A 225 -17.16 28.66 26.89
CA GLY A 225 -17.41 28.03 28.22
C GLY A 225 -16.64 26.73 28.57
N HIS A 226 -15.99 26.53 29.72
CA HIS A 226 -15.89 27.22 31.03
C HIS A 226 -14.64 26.69 31.79
N PHE A 227 -14.22 27.43 32.84
CA PHE A 227 -13.31 27.11 33.97
C PHE A 227 -11.97 27.87 34.08
N LEU A 228 -11.85 28.58 35.21
CA LEU A 228 -10.63 29.07 35.84
C LEU A 228 -9.88 27.92 36.52
N LEU A 229 -8.54 27.88 36.40
CA LEU A 229 -7.58 28.00 37.52
C LEU A 229 -6.11 27.96 37.02
N LYS A 230 -5.49 29.15 37.01
CA LYS A 230 -4.10 29.53 37.34
C LYS A 230 -2.91 28.63 36.89
N SER A 231 -2.08 29.18 35.99
CA SER A 231 -0.62 29.02 36.00
C SER A 231 0.04 30.37 35.69
N GLU A 232 1.16 30.65 36.35
CA GLU A 232 1.94 31.88 36.24
C GLU A 232 2.47 32.05 34.81
N SER A 233 2.15 33.18 34.16
CA SER A 233 2.71 33.50 32.85
C SER A 233 4.19 33.79 32.99
N ALA A 234 5.03 32.91 32.45
CA ALA A 234 6.43 33.16 32.20
C ALA A 234 6.58 34.54 31.53
N GLU A 235 7.36 35.43 32.14
CA GLU A 235 7.77 36.67 31.48
C GLU A 235 8.56 36.27 30.22
N GLU A 236 8.09 36.72 29.05
CA GLU A 236 8.73 36.45 27.76
C GLU A 236 10.16 37.04 27.79
N LEU A 237 11.17 36.18 27.90
CA LEU A 237 12.57 36.59 27.97
C LEU A 237 13.07 36.98 26.57
N VAL A 238 14.00 37.94 26.51
CA VAL A 238 14.60 38.47 25.29
C VAL A 238 16.11 38.23 25.33
N GLU A 239 16.61 37.57 24.29
CA GLU A 239 18.03 37.24 24.13
C GLU A 239 18.88 38.48 23.77
N CYS A 240 20.05 38.60 24.41
CA CYS A 240 21.05 39.60 24.08
C CYS A 240 21.94 39.13 22.92
N VAL A 241 22.01 39.89 21.81
CA VAL A 241 22.80 39.49 20.63
C VAL A 241 24.32 39.38 20.87
N SER A 242 24.85 39.95 21.95
CA SER A 242 26.29 39.96 22.22
C SER A 242 26.76 38.87 23.17
N CYS A 243 25.95 38.46 24.15
CA CYS A 243 26.32 37.42 25.10
C CYS A 243 25.47 36.15 24.96
N LEU A 244 24.37 36.22 24.19
CA LEU A 244 23.41 35.14 23.96
C LEU A 244 22.67 34.68 25.24
N ASP A 245 22.71 35.51 26.29
CA ASP A 245 21.94 35.26 27.51
C ASP A 245 20.54 35.90 27.41
N ASP A 246 19.57 35.27 28.08
CA ASP A 246 18.17 35.69 28.15
C ASP A 246 17.93 36.69 29.30
N PHE A 247 17.30 37.82 28.99
CA PHE A 247 16.99 38.89 29.95
C PHE A 247 15.51 39.26 29.94
N SER A 248 15.03 39.87 31.02
CA SER A 248 13.68 40.43 31.03
C SER A 248 13.57 41.60 30.01
N PRO A 249 12.41 41.82 29.37
CA PRO A 249 12.20 42.93 28.42
C PRO A 249 12.51 44.33 29.00
N LYS A 250 12.55 44.48 30.33
CA LYS A 250 12.85 45.73 31.03
C LYS A 250 14.37 45.98 31.20
N GLU A 251 15.18 44.93 31.06
CA GLU A 251 16.63 44.95 31.26
C GLU A 251 17.42 44.97 29.95
N VAL A 252 16.73 44.86 28.81
CA VAL A 252 17.32 44.96 27.47
C VAL A 252 17.18 46.37 26.88
N ILE A 253 18.20 46.78 26.12
CA ILE A 253 18.23 47.99 25.32
C ILE A 253 17.99 47.60 23.88
N LYS A 254 16.85 48.04 23.33
CA LYS A 254 16.48 47.79 21.94
C LYS A 254 17.14 48.82 21.02
N VAL A 255 18.02 48.35 20.14
CA VAL A 255 18.55 49.13 19.01
C VAL A 255 17.77 48.76 17.73
N PRO A 256 17.95 49.47 16.58
CA PRO A 256 17.12 49.22 15.39
C PRO A 256 17.11 47.78 14.87
N CYS A 257 18.22 47.04 15.07
CA CYS A 257 18.40 45.68 14.57
C CYS A 257 18.24 44.59 15.64
N HIS A 258 18.68 44.82 16.87
CA HIS A 258 18.82 43.79 17.90
C HIS A 258 18.59 44.34 19.32
N SER A 259 18.57 43.43 20.30
CA SER A 259 18.50 43.76 21.73
C SER A 259 19.84 43.46 22.41
N TYR A 260 20.28 44.35 23.31
CA TYR A 260 21.50 44.17 24.11
C TYR A 260 21.16 44.25 25.60
N CYS A 261 21.79 43.42 26.44
CA CYS A 261 21.82 43.70 27.87
C CYS A 261 22.62 44.98 28.15
N ARG A 262 22.41 45.61 29.31
CA ARG A 262 23.06 46.88 29.66
C ARG A 262 24.58 46.81 29.57
N ASP A 263 25.18 45.75 30.07
CA ASP A 263 26.64 45.61 30.12
C ASP A 263 27.24 45.45 28.72
N CYS A 264 26.61 44.64 27.87
CA CYS A 264 27.04 44.47 26.48
C CYS A 264 26.87 45.76 25.67
N PHE A 265 25.79 46.52 25.89
CA PHE A 265 25.59 47.80 25.24
C PHE A 265 26.65 48.83 25.67
N VAL A 266 26.92 48.95 26.97
CA VAL A 266 27.95 49.86 27.49
C VAL A 266 29.33 49.48 26.96
N ARG A 267 29.66 48.19 26.90
CA ARG A 267 30.92 47.69 26.32
C ARG A 267 31.03 48.04 24.84
N LEU A 268 29.97 47.84 24.04
CA LEU A 268 29.94 48.21 22.62
C LEU A 268 30.27 49.70 22.42
N ILE A 269 29.63 50.59 23.18
CA ILE A 269 29.88 52.03 23.09
C ILE A 269 31.28 52.39 23.62
N SER A 270 31.73 51.75 24.69
CA SER A 270 33.07 51.95 25.24
C SER A 270 34.16 51.62 24.23
N THR A 271 34.03 50.52 23.49
CA THR A 271 35.02 50.18 22.44
C THR A 271 34.98 51.19 21.29
N ALA A 272 33.77 51.62 20.90
CA ALA A 272 33.60 52.59 19.82
C ALA A 272 34.14 53.99 20.15
N VAL A 273 34.14 54.44 21.41
CA VAL A 273 34.77 55.71 21.82
C VAL A 273 36.30 55.62 22.01
N GLN A 274 36.85 54.41 22.07
CA GLN A 274 38.29 54.17 22.20
C GLN A 274 38.97 54.07 20.83
N ASN A 275 38.27 53.59 19.80
CA ASN A 275 38.83 53.39 18.46
C ASN A 275 37.99 54.09 17.39
N GLU A 276 38.59 55.07 16.72
CA GLU A 276 37.96 55.82 15.63
C GLU A 276 37.48 54.92 14.46
N GLN A 277 38.15 53.78 14.20
CA GLN A 277 37.71 52.84 13.15
C GLN A 277 36.34 52.20 13.44
N GLN A 278 35.92 52.21 14.70
CA GLN A 278 34.64 51.68 15.16
C GLN A 278 33.58 52.78 15.33
N TRP A 279 33.93 54.01 14.93
CA TRP A 279 33.01 55.14 14.86
C TRP A 279 32.33 55.21 13.49
N PRO A 280 31.02 55.47 13.41
CA PRO A 280 30.04 55.57 14.50
C PRO A 280 29.70 54.18 15.08
N PRO A 281 29.29 54.09 16.36
CA PRO A 281 28.84 52.83 16.94
C PRO A 281 27.70 52.22 16.13
N LYS A 282 27.87 50.96 15.70
CA LYS A 282 26.92 50.26 14.83
C LYS A 282 26.54 48.89 15.40
N CYS A 283 25.30 48.48 15.14
CA CYS A 283 24.84 47.11 15.30
C CYS A 283 24.65 46.54 13.90
N CYS A 284 25.35 45.44 13.60
CA CYS A 284 25.47 44.89 12.25
C CYS A 284 26.00 45.94 11.25
N LEU A 285 25.15 46.44 10.37
CA LEU A 285 25.46 47.48 9.38
C LEU A 285 24.70 48.80 9.64
N ASN A 286 23.95 48.89 10.75
CA ASN A 286 23.14 50.07 11.06
C ASN A 286 23.79 50.92 12.17
N PRO A 287 24.03 52.23 11.95
CA PRO A 287 24.52 53.12 12.99
C PRO A 287 23.47 53.24 14.10
N ILE A 288 23.92 53.19 15.36
CA ILE A 288 23.04 53.33 16.52
C ILE A 288 22.77 54.82 16.75
N PRO A 289 21.51 55.27 16.81
CA PRO A 289 21.19 56.67 17.05
C PRO A 289 21.81 57.22 18.33
N ALA A 290 22.45 58.39 18.26
CA ALA A 290 23.08 59.06 19.41
C ALA A 290 22.09 59.28 20.57
N SER A 291 20.80 59.46 20.29
CA SER A 291 19.74 59.59 21.31
C SER A 291 19.56 58.33 22.16
N ILE A 292 19.75 57.14 21.57
CA ILE A 292 19.70 55.86 22.29
C ILE A 292 20.98 55.69 23.11
N ILE A 293 22.14 55.95 22.50
CA ILE A 293 23.45 55.85 23.14
C ILE A 293 23.50 56.71 24.41
N VAL A 294 23.21 58.00 24.28
CA VAL A 294 23.28 58.99 25.39
C VAL A 294 22.28 58.70 26.51
N ARG A 295 21.19 57.98 26.23
CA ARG A 295 20.16 57.62 27.21
C ARG A 295 20.57 56.46 28.12
N PHE A 296 21.32 55.49 27.60
CA PHE A 296 21.56 54.21 28.28
C PHE A 296 23.01 53.98 28.73
N ILE A 297 23.93 54.89 28.41
CA ILE A 297 25.32 54.84 28.92
C ILE A 297 25.50 55.58 30.26
N PRO A 298 26.49 55.20 31.08
CA PRO A 298 26.89 55.93 32.28
C PRO A 298 27.31 57.38 31.99
N SER A 299 27.19 58.27 32.98
CA SER A 299 27.50 59.70 32.82
C SER A 299 28.95 59.98 32.41
N GLU A 300 29.90 59.18 32.88
CA GLU A 300 31.32 59.30 32.51
C GLU A 300 31.53 58.99 31.03
N LEU A 301 30.97 57.87 30.55
CA LEU A 301 31.03 57.47 29.14
C LEU A 301 30.29 58.45 28.23
N LYS A 302 29.22 59.08 28.73
CA LYS A 302 28.47 60.13 28.00
C LYS A 302 29.32 61.36 27.69
N ALA A 303 30.12 61.83 28.66
CA ALA A 303 31.00 62.97 28.44
C ALA A 303 32.06 62.64 27.37
N THR A 304 32.68 61.46 27.46
CA THR A 304 33.65 60.98 26.46
C THR A 304 33.00 60.82 25.09
N PHE A 305 31.80 60.24 25.01
CA PHE A 305 31.08 60.06 23.74
C PHE A 305 30.78 61.41 23.06
N GLN A 306 30.36 62.42 23.83
CA GLN A 306 30.08 63.77 23.30
C GLN A 306 31.36 64.48 22.83
N ASP A 307 32.46 64.32 23.57
CA ASP A 307 33.76 64.86 23.18
C ASP A 307 34.25 64.22 21.86
N ARG A 308 34.23 62.88 21.77
CA ARG A 308 34.59 62.14 20.56
C ARG A 308 33.68 62.46 19.39
N SER A 309 32.37 62.52 19.59
CA SER A 309 31.38 62.90 18.55
C SER A 309 31.68 64.28 17.97
N SER A 310 32.14 65.24 18.78
CA SER A 310 32.45 66.59 18.29
C SER A 310 33.59 66.64 17.26
N GLU A 311 34.44 65.61 17.22
CA GLU A 311 35.56 65.48 16.29
C GLU A 311 35.34 64.39 15.24
N TRP A 312 34.94 63.18 15.68
CA TRP A 312 34.87 61.98 14.84
C TRP A 312 33.65 61.94 13.92
N ASP A 313 32.60 62.73 14.19
CA ASP A 313 31.49 62.91 13.24
C ASP A 313 31.89 63.75 12.02
N ILE A 314 33.01 64.47 12.09
CA ILE A 314 33.56 65.20 10.94
C ILE A 314 34.45 64.24 10.15
N PRO A 315 34.29 64.09 8.83
CA PRO A 315 35.19 63.27 8.01
C PRO A 315 36.65 63.74 8.16
N ILE A 316 37.60 62.80 8.22
CA ILE A 316 39.03 63.09 8.44
C ILE A 316 39.56 64.17 7.47
N GLY A 317 39.10 64.16 6.21
CA GLY A 317 39.50 65.14 5.19
C GLY A 317 39.06 66.57 5.48
N GLU A 318 37.96 66.75 6.22
CA GLU A 318 37.34 68.04 6.53
C GLU A 318 37.74 68.59 7.90
N ARG A 319 38.45 67.80 8.72
CA ARG A 319 38.93 68.25 10.03
C ARG A 319 40.06 69.26 9.87
N ILE A 320 39.91 70.38 10.56
CA ILE A 320 40.92 71.45 10.60
C ILE A 320 41.42 71.56 12.02
N TYR A 321 42.69 71.23 12.22
CA TYR A 321 43.36 71.38 13.51
C TYR A 321 44.08 72.72 13.58
N CYS A 322 44.16 73.29 14.77
CA CYS A 322 44.92 74.50 15.00
C CYS A 322 46.40 74.28 14.66
N SER A 323 46.91 75.10 13.73
CA SER A 323 48.30 75.08 13.26
C SER A 323 49.33 75.61 14.27
N HIS A 324 48.89 76.11 15.43
CA HIS A 324 49.79 76.58 16.48
C HIS A 324 50.38 75.39 17.25
N GLN A 325 51.72 75.33 17.34
CA GLN A 325 52.44 74.27 18.05
C GLN A 325 51.96 74.19 19.51
N GLY A 326 51.47 73.02 19.91
CA GLY A 326 50.95 72.77 21.26
C GLY A 326 49.48 73.12 21.49
N CYS A 327 48.78 73.75 20.53
CA CYS A 327 47.34 73.93 20.62
C CYS A 327 46.59 72.71 20.07
N ASN A 328 46.85 72.32 18.81
CA ASN A 328 46.27 71.15 18.12
C ASN A 328 44.75 70.92 18.28
N LEU A 329 44.00 71.90 18.78
CA LEU A 329 42.57 71.81 18.99
C LEU A 329 41.86 71.79 17.63
N LEU A 330 40.86 70.93 17.50
CA LEU A 330 39.96 70.95 16.35
C LEU A 330 39.24 72.31 16.28
N VAL A 331 39.34 72.96 15.12
CA VAL A 331 38.59 74.17 14.83
C VAL A 331 37.16 73.77 14.52
N LYS A 332 36.23 74.11 15.43
CA LYS A 332 34.81 73.83 15.26
C LYS A 332 34.29 74.43 13.95
N PRO A 333 33.44 73.74 13.18
CA PRO A 333 32.91 74.24 11.90
C PRO A 333 32.30 75.66 11.97
N LYS A 334 31.63 75.99 13.08
CA LYS A 334 31.07 77.32 13.35
C LYS A 334 32.11 78.46 13.44
N ASN A 335 33.36 78.14 13.74
CA ASN A 335 34.48 79.08 13.85
C ASN A 335 35.33 79.10 12.57
N ILE A 336 34.88 78.42 11.50
CA ILE A 336 35.49 78.44 10.18
C ILE A 336 34.76 79.49 9.34
N SER A 337 35.51 80.50 8.89
CA SER A 337 34.98 81.53 8.02
C SER A 337 35.36 81.21 6.57
N ALA A 338 34.43 80.61 5.82
CA ALA A 338 34.61 80.30 4.39
C ALA A 338 35.04 81.54 3.58
N ARG A 339 34.48 82.72 3.88
CA ARG A 339 34.85 83.99 3.22
C ARG A 339 36.33 84.39 3.44
N LYS A 340 36.88 84.08 4.61
CA LYS A 340 38.26 84.43 4.98
C LYS A 340 39.23 83.27 4.71
N ARG A 341 38.72 82.08 4.36
CA ARG A 341 39.51 80.83 4.24
C ARG A 341 40.37 80.59 5.49
N GLU A 342 39.84 80.98 6.66
CA GLU A 342 40.51 80.93 7.96
C GLU A 342 39.55 80.35 9.01
N GLY A 343 40.07 79.48 9.87
CA GLY A 343 39.41 78.93 11.03
C GLY A 343 40.05 79.41 12.33
N THR A 344 39.24 79.70 13.34
CA THR A 344 39.73 80.16 14.65
C THR A 344 39.47 79.11 15.74
N CYS A 345 40.52 78.62 16.39
CA CYS A 345 40.37 77.67 17.49
C CYS A 345 39.84 78.35 18.76
N ASP A 346 39.41 77.56 19.76
CA ASP A 346 38.86 78.10 21.01
C ASP A 346 39.89 78.94 21.81
N ASN A 347 41.20 78.73 21.60
CA ASN A 347 42.29 79.55 22.13
C ASN A 347 42.58 80.83 21.30
N ARG A 348 41.72 81.17 20.34
CA ARG A 348 41.80 82.34 19.44
C ARG A 348 42.99 82.38 18.48
N HIS A 349 43.63 81.24 18.19
CA HIS A 349 44.60 81.14 17.09
C HIS A 349 43.89 80.96 15.74
N THR A 350 44.43 81.57 14.69
CA THR A 350 43.90 81.48 13.32
C THR A 350 44.70 80.49 12.48
N THR A 351 44.01 79.63 11.72
CA THR A 351 44.59 78.62 10.82
C THR A 351 43.97 78.74 9.44
N CYS A 352 44.77 78.66 8.38
CA CYS A 352 44.28 78.68 6.99
C CYS A 352 43.60 77.34 6.65
N THR A 353 42.44 77.38 6.00
CA THR A 353 41.68 76.16 5.67
C THR A 353 42.23 75.41 4.46
N ILE A 354 43.14 76.01 3.71
CA ILE A 354 43.69 75.46 2.45
C ILE A 354 45.03 74.78 2.72
N CYS A 355 46.03 75.55 3.15
CA CYS A 355 47.38 75.03 3.42
C CYS A 355 47.55 74.42 4.82
N ARG A 356 46.56 74.59 5.71
CA ARG A 356 46.57 74.14 7.11
C ARG A 356 47.67 74.77 7.98
N ASP A 357 48.24 75.91 7.57
CA ASP A 357 49.25 76.68 8.32
C ASP A 357 48.65 77.83 9.16
N PRO A 358 49.44 78.61 9.93
CA PRO A 358 48.95 79.82 10.57
C PRO A 358 48.26 80.77 9.59
N GLY A 359 47.10 81.31 9.99
CA GLY A 359 46.26 82.17 9.16
C GLY A 359 47.03 83.35 8.56
N HIS A 360 46.75 83.67 7.30
CA HIS A 360 47.52 84.61 6.49
C HIS A 360 47.08 86.08 6.62
N LYS A 361 46.24 86.42 7.61
CA LYS A 361 45.79 87.80 7.93
C LYS A 361 45.20 88.52 6.70
N GLY A 362 44.44 87.80 5.88
CA GLY A 362 43.76 88.34 4.70
C GLY A 362 44.57 88.38 3.39
N LYS A 363 45.74 87.73 3.33
CA LYS A 363 46.47 87.46 2.06
C LYS A 363 46.01 86.13 1.42
N GLU A 364 46.12 86.03 0.10
CA GLU A 364 45.86 84.78 -0.64
C GLU A 364 46.84 83.67 -0.22
N CYS A 365 46.38 82.41 -0.25
CA CYS A 365 47.18 81.25 0.12
C CYS A 365 48.10 80.86 -1.05
N GLU A 366 49.41 80.84 -0.82
CA GLU A 366 50.42 80.53 -1.85
C GLU A 366 50.43 79.04 -2.24
N ARG A 367 49.95 78.15 -1.37
CA ARG A 367 49.88 76.69 -1.58
C ARG A 367 48.44 76.21 -1.85
N ASP A 368 47.70 76.96 -2.67
CA ASP A 368 46.35 76.58 -3.10
C ASP A 368 46.45 75.71 -4.38
N PRO A 369 46.16 74.39 -4.31
CA PRO A 369 46.34 73.46 -5.43
C PRO A 369 45.45 73.82 -6.64
N ASP A 370 44.26 74.38 -6.40
CA ASP A 370 43.37 74.83 -7.49
C ASP A 370 43.95 76.07 -8.18
N MET A 371 44.59 76.96 -7.41
CA MET A 371 45.30 78.11 -7.94
C MET A 371 46.56 77.69 -8.70
N GLU A 372 47.27 76.67 -8.24
CA GLU A 372 48.44 76.09 -8.93
C GLU A 372 48.04 75.44 -10.25
N LEU A 373 46.97 74.65 -10.29
CA LEU A 373 46.42 74.09 -11.53
C LEU A 373 45.96 75.19 -12.50
N THR A 374 45.31 76.22 -11.98
CA THR A 374 44.92 77.40 -12.78
C THR A 374 46.13 78.15 -13.32
N ASN A 375 47.23 78.22 -12.55
CA ASN A 375 48.49 78.82 -13.00
C ASN A 375 49.17 77.97 -14.08
N MET A 376 49.22 76.65 -13.94
CA MET A 376 49.74 75.75 -14.97
C MET A 376 48.95 75.90 -16.28
N LEU A 377 47.62 75.86 -16.20
CA LEU A 377 46.77 76.10 -17.37
C LEU A 377 47.00 77.50 -17.97
N ALA A 378 47.12 78.52 -17.12
CA ALA A 378 47.43 79.88 -17.57
C ALA A 378 48.80 79.97 -18.28
N GLU A 379 49.82 79.25 -17.82
CA GLU A 379 51.13 79.18 -18.46
C GLU A 379 51.11 78.43 -19.80
N GLU A 380 50.31 77.38 -19.88
CA GLU A 380 50.10 76.60 -21.10
C GLU A 380 49.33 77.40 -22.16
N GLU A 381 48.27 78.11 -21.75
CA GLU A 381 47.45 78.97 -22.60
C GLU A 381 48.09 80.35 -22.88
N GLY A 382 49.22 80.65 -22.24
CA GLY A 382 49.93 81.93 -22.40
C GLY A 382 49.21 83.14 -21.80
N TRP A 383 48.33 82.93 -20.81
CA TRP A 383 47.65 83.96 -20.05
C TRP A 383 48.62 84.75 -19.15
N LYS A 384 48.35 86.05 -18.96
CA LYS A 384 49.25 86.93 -18.20
C LYS A 384 48.51 87.65 -17.09
N ARG A 385 49.17 87.80 -15.93
CA ARG A 385 48.60 88.52 -14.78
C ARG A 385 48.74 90.04 -14.95
N CYS A 386 47.68 90.77 -14.64
CA CYS A 386 47.74 92.23 -14.55
C CYS A 386 48.57 92.65 -13.33
N PHE A 387 49.58 93.50 -13.49
CA PHE A 387 50.45 93.92 -12.36
C PHE A 387 49.74 94.69 -11.23
N ASN A 388 48.55 95.27 -11.49
CA ASN A 388 47.83 96.06 -10.49
C ASN A 388 46.77 95.24 -9.73
N CYS A 389 46.02 94.38 -10.42
CA CYS A 389 44.93 93.62 -9.81
C CYS A 389 45.13 92.09 -9.81
N ASN A 390 46.26 91.61 -10.34
CA ASN A 390 46.64 90.19 -10.43
C ASN A 390 45.67 89.26 -11.18
N ALA A 391 44.60 89.79 -11.78
CA ALA A 391 43.70 89.03 -12.62
C ALA A 391 44.45 88.43 -13.82
N LEU A 392 44.17 87.15 -14.13
CA LEU A 392 44.62 86.51 -15.36
C LEU A 392 43.88 87.13 -16.55
N VAL A 393 44.65 87.56 -17.53
CA VAL A 393 44.18 88.21 -18.75
C VAL A 393 44.59 87.35 -19.92
N GLU A 394 43.61 86.98 -20.74
CA GLU A 394 43.80 86.33 -22.03
C GLU A 394 44.08 87.40 -23.10
N HIS A 395 45.00 87.11 -24.03
CA HIS A 395 45.27 87.99 -25.17
C HIS A 395 44.38 87.65 -26.36
N ARG A 396 43.57 88.62 -26.82
CA ARG A 396 42.70 88.44 -28.00
C ARG A 396 43.04 89.36 -29.18
N GLU A 397 43.87 90.38 -28.95
CA GLU A 397 44.16 91.43 -29.94
C GLU A 397 45.54 91.21 -30.61
N ALA A 398 45.93 92.06 -31.56
CA ALA A 398 47.25 91.98 -32.21
C ALA A 398 48.32 92.88 -31.57
N CYS A 399 47.93 93.78 -30.66
CA CYS A 399 48.85 94.71 -30.03
C CYS A 399 49.40 94.16 -28.71
N GLN A 400 50.64 94.55 -28.36
CA GLN A 400 51.24 94.22 -27.06
C GLN A 400 50.62 95.02 -25.91
N HIS A 401 49.90 96.09 -26.23
CA HIS A 401 49.14 96.87 -25.29
C HIS A 401 47.91 96.09 -24.83
N MET A 402 47.73 95.99 -23.51
CA MET A 402 46.55 95.38 -22.91
C MET A 402 45.98 96.33 -21.87
N THR A 403 44.65 96.47 -21.86
CA THR A 403 43.92 97.20 -20.81
C THR A 403 43.17 96.21 -19.95
N CYS A 404 43.56 96.06 -18.69
CA CYS A 404 42.85 95.20 -17.76
C CYS A 404 41.48 95.80 -17.40
N ARG A 405 40.53 94.96 -16.95
CA ARG A 405 39.21 95.39 -16.45
C ARG A 405 39.29 96.40 -15.29
N CYS A 406 40.39 96.43 -14.55
CA CYS A 406 40.66 97.45 -13.52
C CYS A 406 41.09 98.82 -14.09
N GLY A 407 41.11 98.99 -15.42
CA GLY A 407 41.51 100.21 -16.11
C GLY A 407 43.02 100.39 -16.28
N THR A 408 43.83 99.45 -15.77
CA THR A 408 45.30 99.53 -15.85
C THR A 408 45.80 99.06 -17.22
N GLN A 409 46.68 99.85 -17.83
CA GLN A 409 47.31 99.54 -19.12
C GLN A 409 48.71 98.96 -18.92
N PHE A 410 48.97 97.79 -19.52
CA PHE A 410 50.23 97.06 -19.37
C PHE A 410 50.68 96.40 -20.67
N CYS A 411 51.95 96.01 -20.75
CA CYS A 411 52.49 95.22 -21.85
C CYS A 411 52.23 93.72 -21.61
N TYR A 412 51.61 93.03 -22.56
CA TYR A 412 51.29 91.61 -22.42
C TYR A 412 52.53 90.70 -22.41
N VAL A 413 53.63 91.11 -23.05
CA VAL A 413 54.88 90.32 -23.08
C VAL A 413 55.54 90.25 -21.71
N CYS A 414 55.73 91.39 -21.04
CA CYS A 414 56.48 91.49 -19.79
C CYS A 414 55.64 91.78 -18.54
N GLY A 415 54.36 92.08 -18.67
CA GLY A 415 53.48 92.41 -17.54
C GLY A 415 53.66 93.82 -16.95
N LEU A 416 54.66 94.59 -17.39
CA LEU A 416 54.97 95.93 -16.86
C LEU A 416 54.01 97.01 -17.39
N ARG A 417 54.02 98.19 -16.74
CA ARG A 417 53.22 99.35 -17.14
C ARG A 417 53.45 99.71 -18.62
N TRP A 418 52.39 100.08 -19.32
CA TRP A 418 52.49 100.41 -20.74
C TRP A 418 53.49 101.54 -21.00
N ARG A 419 54.30 101.40 -22.06
CA ARG A 419 55.41 102.29 -22.46
C ARG A 419 56.60 102.37 -21.49
N THR A 420 56.72 101.47 -20.51
CA THR A 420 57.92 101.38 -19.65
C THR A 420 58.86 100.23 -20.03
N CYS A 421 58.58 99.51 -21.11
CA CYS A 421 59.36 98.37 -21.60
C CYS A 421 59.72 98.51 -23.08
N SER A 422 60.78 97.83 -23.52
CA SER A 422 61.22 97.77 -24.92
C SER A 422 60.83 96.46 -25.62
N CYS A 423 59.75 95.81 -25.19
CA CYS A 423 59.29 94.54 -25.77
C CYS A 423 58.85 94.71 -27.23
N THR A 424 59.08 93.71 -28.08
CA THR A 424 58.79 93.76 -29.52
C THR A 424 57.58 92.90 -29.91
N ALA A 425 56.92 93.26 -31.03
CA ALA A 425 55.78 92.49 -31.51
C ALA A 425 56.15 91.02 -31.80
N GLN A 426 57.41 90.77 -32.18
CA GLN A 426 57.97 89.42 -32.34
C GLN A 426 57.90 88.61 -31.04
N GLN A 427 58.29 89.19 -29.90
CA GLN A 427 58.23 88.49 -28.61
C GLN A 427 56.81 88.13 -28.18
N LEU A 428 55.79 88.86 -28.67
CA LEU A 428 54.39 88.51 -28.43
C LEU A 428 53.95 87.34 -29.31
N ASP A 429 54.38 87.31 -30.56
CA ASP A 429 54.13 86.24 -31.52
C ASP A 429 54.77 84.92 -31.06
N ASP A 430 56.01 84.97 -30.56
CA ASP A 430 56.71 83.82 -30.00
C ASP A 430 55.96 83.20 -28.80
N ILE A 431 55.32 84.02 -27.95
CA ILE A 431 54.50 83.54 -26.83
C ILE A 431 53.21 82.88 -27.32
N LYS A 432 52.56 83.45 -28.35
CA LYS A 432 51.33 82.90 -28.92
C LYS A 432 51.56 81.56 -29.61
N THR A 433 52.57 81.50 -30.47
CA THR A 433 52.96 80.27 -31.19
C THR A 433 53.39 79.16 -30.23
N ALA A 434 54.11 79.48 -29.15
CA ALA A 434 54.45 78.52 -28.12
C ALA A 434 53.21 77.98 -27.37
N ALA A 435 52.22 78.83 -27.06
CA ALA A 435 50.97 78.41 -26.43
C ALA A 435 50.07 77.59 -27.38
N GLU A 436 50.03 77.92 -28.66
CA GLU A 436 49.33 77.13 -29.70
C GLU A 436 49.97 75.75 -29.87
N THR A 437 51.31 75.67 -29.95
CA THR A 437 52.03 74.39 -30.05
C THR A 437 51.74 73.47 -28.87
N LYS A 438 51.72 74.02 -27.64
CA LYS A 438 51.41 73.26 -26.43
C LYS A 438 49.97 72.72 -26.43
N ARG A 439 49.01 73.52 -26.93
CA ARG A 439 47.61 73.10 -27.09
C ARG A 439 47.46 71.96 -28.09
N GLU A 440 48.10 72.06 -29.25
CA GLU A 440 48.09 71.01 -30.27
C GLU A 440 48.70 69.70 -29.75
N GLN A 441 49.82 69.77 -29.03
CA GLN A 441 50.46 68.60 -28.42
C GLN A 441 49.56 67.89 -27.39
N ARG A 442 48.80 68.64 -26.59
CA ARG A 442 47.83 68.06 -25.64
C ARG A 442 46.72 67.32 -26.36
N LEU A 443 46.10 67.95 -27.35
CA LEU A 443 45.02 67.33 -28.12
C LEU A 443 45.48 66.05 -28.82
N LEU A 444 46.70 66.04 -29.37
CA LEU A 444 47.27 64.84 -29.99
C LEU A 444 47.50 63.71 -28.97
N LYS A 445 48.00 64.05 -27.78
CA LYS A 445 48.20 63.08 -26.69
C LYS A 445 46.87 62.48 -26.23
N GLU A 446 45.86 63.32 -25.99
CA GLU A 446 44.52 62.88 -25.60
C GLU A 446 43.90 61.95 -26.67
N GLN A 447 44.07 62.27 -27.96
CA GLN A 447 43.59 61.41 -29.05
C GLN A 447 44.28 60.05 -29.08
N ASN A 448 45.61 60.01 -28.87
CA ASN A 448 46.35 58.75 -28.82
C ASN A 448 45.92 57.89 -27.63
N GLU A 449 45.76 58.49 -26.45
CA GLU A 449 45.30 57.79 -25.24
C GLU A 449 43.91 57.18 -25.41
N VAL A 450 42.99 57.91 -26.08
CA VAL A 450 41.64 57.40 -26.39
C VAL A 450 41.69 56.21 -27.35
N GLU A 451 42.52 56.25 -28.39
CA GLU A 451 42.62 55.16 -29.36
C GLU A 451 43.31 53.92 -28.75
N GLU A 452 44.35 54.11 -27.93
CA GLU A 452 44.97 53.02 -27.15
C GLU A 452 43.96 52.35 -26.22
N PHE A 453 43.19 53.15 -25.47
CA PHE A 453 42.16 52.63 -24.58
C PHE A 453 41.07 51.85 -25.35
N ARG A 454 40.69 52.34 -26.53
CA ARG A 454 39.73 51.67 -27.41
C ARG A 454 40.25 50.31 -27.90
N GLN A 455 41.51 50.21 -28.27
CA GLN A 455 42.13 48.94 -28.69
C GLN A 455 42.17 47.93 -27.54
N ILE A 456 42.50 48.37 -26.32
CA ILE A 456 42.51 47.51 -25.13
C ILE A 456 41.10 46.95 -24.85
N LEU A 457 40.06 47.78 -24.93
CA LEU A 457 38.69 47.33 -24.71
C LEU A 457 38.23 46.27 -25.71
N LEU A 458 38.61 46.40 -26.98
CA LEU A 458 38.29 45.39 -28.01
C LEU A 458 38.98 44.05 -27.73
N GLN A 459 40.22 44.07 -27.24
CA GLN A 459 40.95 42.84 -26.86
C GLN A 459 40.30 42.15 -25.65
N ILE A 460 39.85 42.92 -24.65
CA ILE A 460 39.14 42.37 -23.49
C ILE A 460 37.83 41.72 -23.93
N GLU A 461 37.04 42.37 -24.78
CA GLU A 461 35.78 41.82 -25.28
C GLU A 461 35.99 40.52 -26.07
N GLU A 462 37.05 40.44 -26.87
CA GLU A 462 37.41 39.21 -27.60
C GLU A 462 37.81 38.07 -26.65
N PHE A 463 38.62 38.37 -25.63
CA PHE A 463 39.00 37.41 -24.60
C PHE A 463 37.79 36.91 -23.80
N GLU A 464 36.90 37.82 -23.38
CA GLU A 464 35.66 37.48 -22.68
C GLU A 464 34.75 36.59 -23.53
N ARG A 465 34.66 36.83 -24.84
CA ARG A 465 33.92 35.98 -25.78
C ARG A 465 34.48 34.55 -25.85
N GLU A 466 35.81 34.41 -25.90
CA GLU A 466 36.45 33.09 -25.91
C GLU A 466 36.28 32.34 -24.59
N GLU A 467 36.41 33.02 -23.45
CA GLU A 467 36.17 32.41 -22.14
C GLU A 467 34.71 32.00 -21.96
N ALA A 468 33.75 32.81 -22.41
CA ALA A 468 32.33 32.47 -22.37
C ALA A 468 32.04 31.20 -23.18
N LEU A 469 32.64 31.05 -24.38
CA LEU A 469 32.48 29.86 -25.20
C LEU A 469 33.11 28.62 -24.56
N LYS A 470 34.30 28.76 -23.94
CA LYS A 470 34.94 27.66 -23.18
C LYS A 470 34.10 27.25 -21.98
N ALA A 471 33.55 28.20 -21.24
CA ALA A 471 32.70 27.94 -20.08
C ALA A 471 31.41 27.20 -20.48
N GLU A 472 30.79 27.58 -21.60
CA GLU A 472 29.59 26.91 -22.12
C GLU A 472 29.89 25.46 -22.56
N LEU A 473 31.01 25.21 -23.25
CA LEU A 473 31.43 23.86 -23.62
C LEU A 473 31.68 22.98 -22.39
N LEU A 474 32.33 23.52 -21.36
CA LEU A 474 32.56 22.83 -20.08
C LEU A 474 31.24 22.49 -19.37
N ARG A 475 30.27 23.40 -19.38
CA ARG A 475 28.94 23.14 -18.82
C ARG A 475 28.22 22.00 -19.55
N GLN A 476 28.22 22.02 -20.88
CA GLN A 476 27.61 20.95 -21.67
C GLN A 476 28.30 19.59 -21.44
N GLU A 477 29.63 19.59 -21.29
CA GLU A 477 30.38 18.38 -20.95
C GLU A 477 30.02 17.85 -19.55
N GLN A 478 29.87 18.73 -18.55
CA GLN A 478 29.44 18.36 -17.20
C GLN A 478 28.02 17.79 -17.21
N GLU A 479 27.06 18.46 -17.87
CA GLU A 479 25.67 17.99 -17.96
C GLU A 479 25.60 16.60 -18.62
N ARG A 480 26.39 16.36 -19.67
CA ARG A 480 26.51 15.04 -20.33
C ARG A 480 27.06 13.97 -19.38
N LEU A 481 28.11 14.28 -18.61
CA LEU A 481 28.70 13.34 -17.64
C LEU A 481 27.76 13.04 -16.47
N GLU A 482 26.98 14.03 -16.03
CA GLU A 482 25.95 13.85 -15.01
C GLU A 482 24.78 13.00 -15.51
N GLU A 483 24.36 13.19 -16.77
CA GLU A 483 23.35 12.34 -17.41
C GLU A 483 23.87 10.90 -17.55
N GLU A 484 25.11 10.71 -18.00
CA GLU A 484 25.73 9.38 -18.11
C GLU A 484 25.85 8.70 -16.74
N ARG A 485 26.20 9.46 -15.68
CA ARG A 485 26.21 8.95 -14.31
C ARG A 485 24.80 8.50 -13.87
N ARG A 486 23.79 9.36 -14.08
CA ARG A 486 22.39 9.05 -13.75
C ARG A 486 21.90 7.79 -14.49
N GLN A 487 22.29 7.64 -15.76
CA GLN A 487 21.98 6.44 -16.54
C GLN A 487 22.64 5.19 -15.96
N ARG A 488 23.94 5.23 -15.63
CA ARG A 488 24.63 4.08 -15.02
C ARG A 488 24.04 3.69 -13.66
N GLU A 489 23.66 4.67 -12.84
CA GLU A 489 22.99 4.42 -11.55
C GLU A 489 21.60 3.80 -11.73
N LEU A 490 20.86 4.19 -12.78
CA LEU A 490 19.59 3.56 -13.13
C LEU A 490 19.79 2.14 -13.65
N GLU A 491 20.76 1.92 -14.54
CA GLU A 491 21.11 0.60 -15.07
C GLU A 491 21.52 -0.37 -13.95
N GLU A 492 22.33 0.08 -12.99
CA GLU A 492 22.72 -0.73 -11.83
C GLU A 492 21.51 -1.06 -10.95
N ARG A 493 20.60 -0.09 -10.70
CA ARG A 493 19.36 -0.35 -9.96
C ARG A 493 18.46 -1.36 -10.67
N VAL A 494 18.26 -1.22 -11.98
CA VAL A 494 17.50 -2.18 -12.79
C VAL A 494 18.15 -3.56 -12.75
N ARG A 495 19.48 -3.62 -12.83
CA ARG A 495 20.24 -4.88 -12.72
C ARG A 495 20.02 -5.54 -11.36
N GLN A 496 20.15 -4.81 -10.27
CA GLN A 496 19.94 -5.33 -8.91
C GLN A 496 18.51 -5.84 -8.72
N GLU A 497 17.50 -5.10 -9.18
CA GLU A 497 16.11 -5.56 -9.12
C GLU A 497 15.89 -6.82 -9.98
N SER A 498 16.51 -6.91 -11.16
CA SER A 498 16.43 -8.11 -12.00
C SER A 498 17.06 -9.34 -11.33
N ILE A 499 18.12 -9.16 -10.55
CA ILE A 499 18.74 -10.23 -9.75
C ILE A 499 17.81 -10.60 -8.61
N ARG A 500 17.32 -9.63 -7.83
CA ARG A 500 16.39 -9.86 -6.72
C ARG A 500 15.15 -10.65 -7.15
N ARG A 501 14.49 -10.24 -8.24
CA ARG A 501 13.32 -10.95 -8.78
C ARG A 501 13.63 -12.38 -9.20
N ARG A 502 14.80 -12.61 -9.80
CA ARG A 502 15.27 -13.95 -10.16
C ARG A 502 15.53 -14.81 -8.92
N ASP A 503 16.10 -14.24 -7.86
CA ASP A 503 16.35 -14.95 -6.61
C ASP A 503 15.03 -15.32 -5.90
N ILE A 504 14.04 -14.43 -5.92
CA ILE A 504 12.68 -14.71 -5.41
C ILE A 504 12.03 -15.82 -6.26
N GLU A 505 12.10 -15.72 -7.59
CA GLU A 505 11.57 -16.76 -8.49
C GLU A 505 12.18 -18.15 -8.16
N LEU A 506 13.51 -18.23 -8.01
CA LEU A 506 14.20 -19.46 -7.63
C LEU A 506 13.76 -19.98 -6.25
N LYS A 507 13.67 -19.09 -5.24
CA LYS A 507 13.17 -19.44 -3.91
C LYS A 507 11.77 -20.04 -3.97
N TYR A 508 10.84 -19.44 -4.69
CA TYR A 508 9.46 -19.94 -4.78
C TYR A 508 9.33 -21.18 -5.68
N GLN A 509 10.23 -21.38 -6.64
CA GLN A 509 10.34 -22.67 -7.36
C GLN A 509 10.75 -23.81 -6.42
N GLU A 510 11.73 -23.59 -5.53
CA GLU A 510 12.13 -24.58 -4.53
C GLU A 510 10.99 -24.89 -3.55
N LEU A 511 10.29 -23.85 -3.06
CA LEU A 511 9.15 -24.04 -2.16
C LEU A 511 8.01 -24.84 -2.82
N ARG A 512 7.69 -24.57 -4.09
CA ARG A 512 6.70 -25.34 -4.86
C ARG A 512 7.11 -26.81 -5.01
N ALA A 513 8.39 -27.09 -5.26
CA ALA A 513 8.88 -28.47 -5.37
C ALA A 513 8.72 -29.25 -4.04
N ILE A 514 9.00 -28.60 -2.90
CA ILE A 514 8.77 -29.19 -1.57
C ILE A 514 7.27 -29.41 -1.33
N LEU A 515 6.43 -28.45 -1.71
CA LEU A 515 4.98 -28.53 -1.57
C LEU A 515 4.38 -29.66 -2.42
N ASP A 516 4.88 -29.88 -3.64
CA ASP A 516 4.45 -30.99 -4.49
C ASP A 516 4.82 -32.35 -3.90
N GLN A 517 6.04 -32.49 -3.34
CA GLN A 517 6.43 -33.71 -2.63
C GLN A 517 5.52 -33.97 -1.42
N LEU A 518 5.09 -32.90 -0.73
CA LEU A 518 4.10 -33.02 0.33
C LEU A 518 2.74 -33.48 -0.22
N HIS A 519 2.29 -32.95 -1.36
CA HIS A 519 1.04 -33.36 -2.00
C HIS A 519 1.06 -34.84 -2.37
N GLU A 520 2.15 -35.33 -2.98
CA GLU A 520 2.33 -36.75 -3.29
C GLU A 520 2.30 -37.62 -2.03
N LEU A 521 3.04 -37.22 -0.99
CA LEU A 521 3.05 -37.96 0.27
C LEU A 521 1.65 -37.99 0.92
N GLN A 522 0.96 -36.85 0.96
CA GLN A 522 -0.38 -36.77 1.56
C GLN A 522 -1.40 -37.56 0.76
N GLN A 523 -1.29 -37.61 -0.56
CA GLN A 523 -2.12 -38.47 -1.40
C GLN A 523 -1.93 -39.95 -1.04
N VAL A 524 -0.69 -40.42 -0.97
CA VAL A 524 -0.38 -41.81 -0.58
C VAL A 524 -0.90 -42.12 0.82
N LEU A 525 -0.75 -41.19 1.77
CA LEU A 525 -1.27 -41.37 3.13
C LEU A 525 -2.79 -41.49 3.17
N VAL A 526 -3.52 -40.72 2.37
CA VAL A 526 -4.98 -40.84 2.23
C VAL A 526 -5.35 -42.19 1.63
N GLU A 527 -4.67 -42.63 0.58
CA GLU A 527 -4.94 -43.93 -0.05
C GLU A 527 -4.71 -45.11 0.91
N VAL A 528 -3.65 -45.05 1.73
CA VAL A 528 -3.39 -46.05 2.77
C VAL A 528 -4.50 -46.06 3.83
N ASP A 529 -4.88 -44.89 4.36
CA ASP A 529 -5.97 -44.77 5.35
C ASP A 529 -7.29 -45.33 4.74
N GLN A 530 -7.53 -45.12 3.45
CA GLN A 530 -8.69 -45.64 2.72
C GLN A 530 -8.69 -47.17 2.56
N ASP A 531 -7.53 -47.76 2.34
CA ASP A 531 -7.39 -49.20 2.18
C ASP A 531 -7.45 -49.92 3.52
N GLU A 532 -6.88 -49.34 4.59
CA GLU A 532 -7.03 -49.84 5.96
C GLU A 532 -8.52 -49.89 6.36
N MET A 533 -9.26 -48.79 6.19
CA MET A 533 -10.71 -48.76 6.48
C MET A 533 -11.52 -49.74 5.63
N ALA A 534 -11.15 -49.93 4.36
CA ALA A 534 -11.82 -50.91 3.51
C ALA A 534 -11.56 -52.35 3.96
N ASN A 535 -10.33 -52.65 4.38
CA ASN A 535 -9.96 -53.95 4.91
C ASN A 535 -10.67 -54.22 6.25
N ASP A 536 -10.68 -53.25 7.15
CA ASP A 536 -11.38 -53.36 8.45
C ASP A 536 -12.87 -53.67 8.22
N LEU A 537 -13.56 -52.90 7.38
CA LEU A 537 -14.97 -53.16 7.05
C LEU A 537 -15.17 -54.54 6.38
N ALA A 538 -14.26 -54.96 5.49
CA ALA A 538 -14.32 -56.28 4.87
C ALA A 538 -14.16 -57.40 5.92
N THR A 539 -13.26 -57.22 6.90
CA THR A 539 -13.09 -58.19 7.99
C THR A 539 -14.31 -58.22 8.91
N GLU A 540 -14.84 -57.08 9.32
CA GLU A 540 -16.04 -56.98 10.16
C GLU A 540 -17.28 -57.60 9.49
N THR A 541 -17.47 -57.34 8.19
CA THR A 541 -18.58 -57.93 7.44
C THR A 541 -18.41 -59.44 7.27
N ALA A 542 -17.20 -59.92 7.03
CA ALA A 542 -16.92 -61.35 6.94
C ALA A 542 -17.14 -62.07 8.28
N THR A 543 -16.63 -61.53 9.38
CA THR A 543 -16.79 -62.11 10.73
C THR A 543 -18.25 -62.11 11.16
N ALA A 544 -18.99 -61.01 10.96
CA ALA A 544 -20.41 -60.95 11.29
C ALA A 544 -21.24 -61.98 10.50
N LYS A 545 -20.94 -62.18 9.21
CA LYS A 545 -21.61 -63.21 8.40
C LYS A 545 -21.25 -64.62 8.83
N GLU A 546 -19.99 -64.88 9.17
CA GLU A 546 -19.54 -66.18 9.66
C GLU A 546 -20.16 -66.52 11.02
N GLU A 547 -20.19 -65.57 11.96
CA GLU A 547 -20.84 -65.74 13.27
C GLU A 547 -22.33 -66.03 13.13
N LEU A 548 -23.04 -65.28 12.28
CA LEU A 548 -24.46 -65.53 12.03
C LEU A 548 -24.67 -66.91 11.40
N ALA A 549 -23.82 -67.32 10.45
CA ALA A 549 -23.90 -68.64 9.82
C ALA A 549 -23.68 -69.77 10.84
N LYS A 550 -22.71 -69.61 11.76
CA LYS A 550 -22.47 -70.58 12.85
C LYS A 550 -23.68 -70.67 13.78
N GLN A 551 -24.26 -69.53 14.18
CA GLN A 551 -25.47 -69.49 15.02
C GLN A 551 -26.66 -70.19 14.34
N GLN A 552 -26.85 -69.95 13.04
CA GLN A 552 -27.91 -70.59 12.26
C GLN A 552 -27.71 -72.10 12.13
N GLU A 553 -26.47 -72.56 11.95
CA GLU A 553 -26.16 -73.99 11.89
C GLU A 553 -26.43 -74.69 13.23
N THR A 554 -26.04 -74.06 14.34
CA THR A 554 -26.36 -74.57 15.68
C THR A 554 -27.86 -74.62 15.93
N GLU A 555 -28.60 -73.57 15.56
CA GLU A 555 -30.05 -73.51 15.72
C GLU A 555 -30.76 -74.59 14.88
N ARG A 556 -30.28 -74.85 13.64
CA ARG A 556 -30.79 -75.94 12.79
C ARG A 556 -30.52 -77.31 13.40
N SER A 557 -29.32 -77.56 13.91
CA SER A 557 -28.96 -78.83 14.54
C SER A 557 -29.82 -79.10 15.79
N GLU A 558 -29.97 -78.10 16.66
CA GLU A 558 -30.82 -78.19 17.85
C GLU A 558 -32.29 -78.42 17.50
N LEU A 559 -32.80 -77.70 16.48
CA LEU A 559 -34.17 -77.86 16.01
C LEU A 559 -34.42 -79.26 15.44
N ASN A 560 -33.50 -79.77 14.62
CA ASN A 560 -33.58 -81.14 14.07
C ASN A 560 -33.56 -82.19 15.19
N SER A 561 -32.70 -82.01 16.21
CA SER A 561 -32.66 -82.88 17.39
C SER A 561 -33.99 -82.84 18.16
N LEU A 562 -34.54 -81.65 18.37
CA LEU A 562 -35.82 -81.47 19.05
C LEU A 562 -36.98 -82.13 18.28
N ILE A 563 -37.00 -82.00 16.95
CA ILE A 563 -38.01 -82.65 16.09
C ILE A 563 -37.90 -84.17 16.22
N MET A 564 -36.68 -84.73 16.19
CA MET A 564 -36.46 -86.17 16.36
C MET A 564 -36.97 -86.68 17.70
N ILE A 565 -36.71 -85.94 18.79
CA ILE A 565 -37.21 -86.28 20.14
C ILE A 565 -38.73 -86.23 20.17
N LYS A 566 -39.36 -85.15 19.68
CA LYS A 566 -40.82 -85.02 19.66
C LYS A 566 -41.50 -86.13 18.85
N MET A 567 -40.90 -86.52 17.72
CA MET A 567 -41.39 -87.64 16.90
C MET A 567 -41.31 -88.97 17.66
N ALA A 568 -40.18 -89.25 18.33
CA ALA A 568 -39.99 -90.46 19.12
C ALA A 568 -40.95 -90.52 20.33
N ASP A 569 -41.12 -89.40 21.05
CA ASP A 569 -42.03 -89.29 22.19
C ASP A 569 -43.48 -89.55 21.77
N LYS A 570 -43.91 -88.97 20.64
CA LYS A 570 -45.25 -89.19 20.10
C LYS A 570 -45.45 -90.64 19.68
N GLU A 571 -44.47 -91.25 19.01
CA GLU A 571 -44.55 -92.67 18.64
C GLU A 571 -44.62 -93.57 19.88
N TYR A 572 -43.83 -93.27 20.91
CA TYR A 572 -43.83 -94.00 22.18
C TYR A 572 -45.20 -93.90 22.88
N GLU A 573 -45.78 -92.71 22.96
CA GLU A 573 -47.11 -92.47 23.53
C GLU A 573 -48.17 -93.33 22.83
N LEU A 574 -48.23 -93.27 21.50
CA LEU A 574 -49.20 -94.04 20.70
C LEU A 574 -48.95 -95.56 20.81
N ASN A 575 -47.70 -96.01 20.86
CA ASN A 575 -47.38 -97.43 21.07
C ASN A 575 -47.82 -97.92 22.45
N LYS A 576 -47.65 -97.10 23.49
CA LYS A 576 -48.11 -97.42 24.83
C LYS A 576 -49.63 -97.52 24.90
N GLU A 577 -50.35 -96.59 24.27
CA GLU A 577 -51.82 -96.68 24.13
C GLU A 577 -52.25 -97.95 23.40
N PHE A 578 -51.55 -98.32 22.31
CA PHE A 578 -51.79 -99.58 21.61
C PHE A 578 -51.59 -100.80 22.50
N GLN A 579 -50.50 -100.85 23.27
CA GLN A 579 -50.21 -101.98 24.18
C GLN A 579 -51.27 -102.14 25.26
N ILE A 580 -51.73 -101.03 25.86
CA ILE A 580 -52.79 -101.06 26.88
C ILE A 580 -54.08 -101.60 26.26
N ARG A 581 -54.50 -101.06 25.11
CA ARG A 581 -55.69 -101.52 24.40
C ARG A 581 -55.59 -103.01 24.00
N ALA A 582 -54.44 -103.44 23.48
CA ALA A 582 -54.24 -104.83 23.06
C ALA A 582 -54.29 -105.80 24.25
N ALA A 583 -53.76 -105.41 25.41
CA ALA A 583 -53.90 -106.19 26.65
C ALA A 583 -55.37 -106.31 27.07
N GLU A 584 -56.14 -105.22 27.03
CA GLU A 584 -57.58 -105.26 27.32
C GLU A 584 -58.35 -106.14 26.31
N GLU A 585 -58.02 -106.08 25.02
CA GLU A 585 -58.62 -106.93 23.99
C GLU A 585 -58.33 -108.42 24.24
N ASN A 586 -57.09 -108.76 24.65
CA ASN A 586 -56.72 -110.12 25.04
C ASN A 586 -57.47 -110.60 26.29
N ASP A 587 -57.57 -109.77 27.34
CA ASP A 587 -58.32 -110.09 28.55
C ASP A 587 -59.81 -110.36 28.23
N ILE A 588 -60.39 -109.59 27.30
CA ILE A 588 -61.75 -109.80 26.80
C ILE A 588 -61.86 -111.12 26.02
N GLU A 589 -60.89 -111.43 25.15
CA GLU A 589 -60.84 -112.69 24.41
C GLU A 589 -60.80 -113.88 25.37
N GLU A 590 -59.90 -113.86 26.37
CA GLU A 590 -59.75 -114.90 27.38
C GLU A 590 -61.02 -115.07 28.21
N ALA A 591 -61.57 -113.98 28.76
CA ALA A 591 -62.81 -114.03 29.55
C ALA A 591 -64.02 -114.50 28.73
N TYR A 592 -64.08 -114.19 27.44
CA TYR A 592 -65.13 -114.69 26.55
C TYR A 592 -64.96 -116.18 26.24
N HIS A 593 -63.72 -116.62 26.00
CA HIS A 593 -63.38 -118.03 25.80
C HIS A 593 -63.75 -118.88 27.02
N GLU A 594 -63.39 -118.44 28.24
CA GLU A 594 -63.76 -119.12 29.48
C GLU A 594 -65.29 -119.25 29.64
N LYS A 595 -66.04 -118.18 29.35
CA LYS A 595 -67.51 -118.19 29.37
C LYS A 595 -68.08 -119.17 28.36
N LEU A 596 -67.52 -119.22 27.15
CA LEU A 596 -67.93 -120.17 26.11
C LEU A 596 -67.61 -121.61 26.52
N GLN A 597 -66.42 -121.88 27.06
CA GLN A 597 -66.03 -123.19 27.58
C GLN A 597 -66.97 -123.67 28.69
N ALA A 598 -67.31 -122.79 29.65
CA ALA A 598 -68.24 -123.10 30.72
C ALA A 598 -69.66 -123.43 30.20
N TYR A 599 -70.15 -122.71 29.19
CA TYR A 599 -71.50 -122.91 28.63
C TYR A 599 -71.65 -124.17 27.76
N TRP A 600 -70.59 -124.63 27.10
CA TRP A 600 -70.59 -125.76 26.17
C TRP A 600 -70.04 -127.08 26.75
N LYS A 601 -69.60 -127.09 28.01
CA LYS A 601 -68.95 -128.24 28.69
C LYS A 601 -69.73 -129.57 28.64
N GLU A 602 -71.06 -129.53 28.55
CA GLU A 602 -71.94 -130.71 28.59
C GLU A 602 -72.75 -130.91 27.29
N LYS A 603 -72.37 -130.26 26.19
CA LYS A 603 -73.14 -130.26 24.93
C LYS A 603 -72.36 -130.92 23.79
N ASP A 604 -73.05 -131.73 22.98
CA ASP A 604 -72.49 -132.32 21.77
C ASP A 604 -72.08 -131.22 20.76
N ASN A 605 -70.93 -131.39 20.11
CA ASN A 605 -70.35 -130.44 19.15
C ASN A 605 -69.89 -129.07 19.74
N GLY A 606 -69.72 -128.97 21.07
CA GLY A 606 -69.35 -127.72 21.75
C GLY A 606 -68.04 -127.07 21.28
N GLU A 607 -66.99 -127.85 21.02
CA GLU A 607 -65.68 -127.33 20.57
C GLU A 607 -65.76 -126.58 19.23
N ALA A 608 -66.55 -127.09 18.27
CA ALA A 608 -66.69 -126.48 16.96
C ALA A 608 -67.44 -125.12 17.00
N GLU A 609 -68.44 -124.99 17.87
CA GLU A 609 -69.17 -123.73 18.05
C GLU A 609 -68.42 -122.72 18.94
N ILE A 610 -67.59 -123.19 19.88
CA ILE A 610 -66.62 -122.33 20.59
C ILE A 610 -65.66 -121.72 19.57
N GLU A 611 -65.00 -122.53 18.73
CA GLU A 611 -64.03 -122.02 17.75
C GLU A 611 -64.67 -121.07 16.73
N LYS A 612 -65.89 -121.36 16.26
CA LYS A 612 -66.63 -120.46 15.36
C LYS A 612 -66.97 -119.11 16.01
N SER A 613 -67.32 -119.13 17.31
CA SER A 613 -67.60 -117.92 18.09
C SER A 613 -66.32 -117.13 18.40
N MET A 614 -65.22 -117.82 18.70
CA MET A 614 -63.89 -117.24 18.90
C MET A 614 -63.34 -116.62 17.61
N LEU A 615 -63.50 -117.29 16.48
CA LEU A 615 -63.10 -116.78 15.17
C LEU A 615 -63.84 -115.49 14.82
N ALA A 616 -65.11 -115.36 15.20
CA ALA A 616 -65.90 -114.16 14.95
C ALA A 616 -65.42 -112.95 15.75
N ILE A 617 -65.03 -113.13 17.02
CA ILE A 617 -64.47 -112.05 17.85
C ILE A 617 -63.03 -111.71 17.43
N ARG A 618 -62.19 -112.72 17.14
CA ARG A 618 -60.82 -112.55 16.61
C ARG A 618 -60.80 -111.73 15.32
N LYS A 619 -61.67 -112.04 14.34
CA LYS A 619 -61.81 -111.26 13.10
C LYS A 619 -62.17 -109.79 13.36
N ARG A 620 -62.96 -109.51 14.40
CA ARG A 620 -63.33 -108.14 14.78
C ARG A 620 -62.15 -107.41 15.44
N MET A 621 -61.38 -108.10 16.26
CA MET A 621 -60.13 -107.60 16.86
C MET A 621 -59.07 -107.34 15.79
N ASP A 622 -58.90 -108.22 14.80
CA ASP A 622 -58.02 -108.01 13.65
C ASP A 622 -58.39 -106.74 12.86
N LEU A 623 -59.69 -106.53 12.61
CA LEU A 623 -60.18 -105.32 11.95
C LEU A 623 -59.93 -104.08 12.80
N SER A 624 -60.18 -104.15 14.11
CA SER A 624 -59.88 -103.10 15.09
C SER A 624 -58.39 -102.73 15.08
N GLN A 625 -57.51 -103.73 15.07
CA GLN A 625 -56.06 -103.55 14.99
C GLN A 625 -55.65 -102.85 13.68
N HIS A 626 -56.21 -103.26 12.54
CA HIS A 626 -55.95 -102.59 11.26
C HIS A 626 -56.42 -101.13 11.25
N MET A 627 -57.60 -100.85 11.80
CA MET A 627 -58.12 -99.48 11.90
C MET A 627 -57.23 -98.62 12.81
N TRP A 628 -56.75 -99.17 13.93
CA TRP A 628 -55.80 -98.47 14.79
C TRP A 628 -54.47 -98.24 14.03
N GLN A 629 -53.83 -99.24 13.45
CA GLN A 629 -52.57 -99.01 12.70
C GLN A 629 -52.70 -97.93 11.61
N LYS A 630 -53.85 -97.83 10.95
CA LYS A 630 -54.17 -96.73 10.03
C LYS A 630 -54.28 -95.38 10.75
N TRP A 631 -55.09 -95.28 11.81
CA TRP A 631 -55.23 -94.05 12.61
C TRP A 631 -53.90 -93.60 13.22
N LYS A 632 -53.04 -94.53 13.65
CA LYS A 632 -51.67 -94.26 14.15
C LYS A 632 -50.84 -93.56 13.10
N LYS A 633 -50.82 -94.14 11.90
CA LYS A 633 -50.06 -93.59 10.77
C LYS A 633 -50.54 -92.19 10.40
N GLU A 634 -51.85 -91.98 10.31
CA GLU A 634 -52.44 -90.67 9.99
C GLU A 634 -52.13 -89.63 11.09
N THR A 635 -52.23 -90.02 12.37
CA THR A 635 -51.89 -89.16 13.50
C THR A 635 -50.41 -88.79 13.53
N MET A 636 -49.51 -89.74 13.26
CA MET A 636 -48.08 -89.48 13.14
C MET A 636 -47.77 -88.55 11.97
N GLN A 637 -48.44 -88.71 10.83
CA GLN A 637 -48.26 -87.83 9.67
C GLN A 637 -48.72 -86.39 9.95
N LEU A 638 -49.86 -86.21 10.62
CA LEU A 638 -50.33 -84.88 11.02
C LEU A 638 -49.37 -84.22 12.02
N HIS A 639 -48.83 -84.99 12.97
CA HIS A 639 -47.83 -84.47 13.90
C HIS A 639 -46.53 -84.08 13.20
N GLU A 640 -46.04 -84.90 12.28
CA GLU A 640 -44.86 -84.60 11.45
C GLU A 640 -45.08 -83.33 10.61
N ALA A 641 -46.26 -83.16 10.02
CA ALA A 641 -46.61 -81.96 9.25
C ALA A 641 -46.57 -80.70 10.13
N SER A 642 -47.16 -80.74 11.33
CA SER A 642 -47.12 -79.61 12.28
C SER A 642 -45.70 -79.26 12.71
N LEU A 643 -44.83 -80.26 12.97
CA LEU A 643 -43.43 -80.01 13.31
C LEU A 643 -42.63 -79.43 12.13
N LYS A 644 -42.96 -79.81 10.89
CA LYS A 644 -42.37 -79.23 9.68
C LYS A 644 -42.80 -77.78 9.46
N GLU A 645 -44.04 -77.42 9.79
CA GLU A 645 -44.50 -76.02 9.78
C GLU A 645 -43.72 -75.18 10.80
N ASP A 646 -43.58 -75.66 12.04
CA ASP A 646 -42.74 -75.01 13.07
C ASP A 646 -41.29 -74.86 12.61
N GLN A 647 -40.74 -75.87 11.91
CA GLN A 647 -39.41 -75.80 11.33
C GLN A 647 -39.30 -74.71 10.26
N SER A 648 -40.26 -74.66 9.34
CA SER A 648 -40.32 -73.65 8.26
C SER A 648 -40.37 -72.24 8.82
N LEU A 649 -41.18 -71.98 9.85
CA LEU A 649 -41.27 -70.66 10.49
C LEU A 649 -39.94 -70.22 11.11
N ARG A 650 -39.20 -71.13 11.74
CA ARG A 650 -37.86 -70.82 12.28
C ARG A 650 -36.85 -70.54 11.17
N GLU A 651 -36.90 -71.30 10.08
CA GLU A 651 -36.06 -71.07 8.90
C GLU A 651 -36.31 -69.69 8.26
N GLU A 652 -37.57 -69.25 8.19
CA GLU A 652 -37.93 -67.90 7.72
C GLU A 652 -37.36 -66.78 8.61
N ILE A 653 -37.38 -66.96 9.94
CA ILE A 653 -36.77 -66.00 10.88
C ILE A 653 -35.25 -65.91 10.66
N MET A 654 -34.57 -67.06 10.50
CA MET A 654 -33.14 -67.10 10.19
C MET A 654 -32.84 -66.41 8.85
N TYR A 655 -33.65 -66.65 7.82
CA TYR A 655 -33.53 -65.98 6.52
C TYR A 655 -33.68 -64.46 6.63
N SER A 656 -34.70 -63.98 7.35
CA SER A 656 -34.92 -62.55 7.57
C SER A 656 -33.75 -61.89 8.32
N LYS A 657 -33.18 -62.55 9.34
CA LYS A 657 -31.97 -62.06 10.02
C LYS A 657 -30.79 -61.91 9.08
N LYS A 658 -30.53 -62.92 8.24
CA LYS A 658 -29.45 -62.87 7.24
C LYS A 658 -29.65 -61.73 6.25
N HIS A 659 -30.86 -61.57 5.71
CA HIS A 659 -31.15 -60.50 4.74
C HIS A 659 -30.98 -59.10 5.35
N ARG A 660 -31.36 -58.91 6.63
CA ARG A 660 -31.11 -57.63 7.31
C ARG A 660 -29.61 -57.35 7.46
N LEU A 661 -28.83 -58.35 7.83
CA LEU A 661 -27.37 -58.21 7.92
C LEU A 661 -26.76 -57.89 6.54
N ASP A 662 -27.15 -58.62 5.50
CA ASP A 662 -26.68 -58.38 4.13
C ASP A 662 -27.01 -56.94 3.67
N ALA A 663 -28.22 -56.45 3.94
CA ALA A 663 -28.61 -55.08 3.63
C ALA A 663 -27.77 -54.04 4.38
N THR A 664 -27.50 -54.24 5.68
CA THR A 664 -26.60 -53.37 6.44
C THR A 664 -25.16 -53.40 5.90
N CYS A 665 -24.65 -54.57 5.49
CA CYS A 665 -23.34 -54.66 4.85
C CYS A 665 -23.28 -53.88 3.53
N GLU A 666 -24.34 -53.94 2.71
CA GLU A 666 -24.44 -53.17 1.47
C GLU A 666 -24.51 -51.66 1.70
N GLU A 667 -25.24 -51.22 2.73
CA GLU A 667 -25.31 -49.82 3.14
C GLU A 667 -23.95 -49.29 3.60
N ASN A 668 -23.30 -50.00 4.52
CA ASN A 668 -21.95 -49.66 4.99
C ASN A 668 -20.93 -49.61 3.82
N GLY A 669 -21.06 -50.51 2.84
CA GLY A 669 -20.23 -50.51 1.64
C GLY A 669 -20.43 -49.26 0.77
N LYS A 670 -21.67 -48.78 0.62
CA LYS A 670 -21.96 -47.53 -0.10
C LYS A 670 -21.41 -46.32 0.65
N ASP A 671 -21.55 -46.30 1.98
CA ASP A 671 -21.04 -45.22 2.83
C ASP A 671 -19.52 -45.12 2.74
N LEU A 672 -18.80 -46.24 2.72
CA LEU A 672 -17.35 -46.28 2.51
C LEU A 672 -16.97 -45.68 1.14
N VAL A 673 -17.68 -46.03 0.06
CA VAL A 673 -17.41 -45.47 -1.28
C VAL A 673 -17.63 -43.97 -1.30
N ASN A 674 -18.70 -43.47 -0.68
CA ASN A 674 -18.98 -42.03 -0.60
C ASN A 674 -17.92 -41.31 0.24
N TRP A 675 -17.50 -41.91 1.36
CA TRP A 675 -16.42 -41.38 2.19
C TRP A 675 -15.09 -41.29 1.42
N LYS A 676 -14.68 -42.35 0.69
CA LYS A 676 -13.46 -42.32 -0.14
C LYS A 676 -13.49 -41.20 -1.20
N LYS A 677 -14.65 -40.98 -1.84
CA LYS A 677 -14.85 -39.88 -2.79
C LYS A 677 -14.74 -38.51 -2.12
N ALA A 678 -15.36 -38.35 -0.95
CA ALA A 678 -15.29 -37.10 -0.19
C ALA A 678 -13.86 -36.76 0.22
N GLU A 679 -13.08 -37.74 0.68
CA GLU A 679 -11.66 -37.53 1.02
C GLU A 679 -10.81 -37.09 -0.17
N LYS A 680 -11.01 -37.71 -1.35
CA LYS A 680 -10.35 -37.28 -2.59
C LYS A 680 -10.72 -35.84 -2.95
N LYS A 681 -11.98 -35.46 -2.75
CA LYS A 681 -12.41 -34.08 -3.00
C LYS A 681 -11.78 -33.08 -2.03
N TRP A 682 -11.65 -33.45 -0.75
CA TRP A 682 -10.95 -32.64 0.24
C TRP A 682 -9.48 -32.43 -0.13
N LEU A 683 -8.78 -33.49 -0.57
CA LEU A 683 -7.41 -33.40 -1.05
C LEU A 683 -7.31 -32.44 -2.24
N GLU A 684 -8.17 -32.60 -3.25
CA GLU A 684 -8.22 -31.75 -4.44
C GLU A 684 -8.40 -30.27 -4.07
N MET A 685 -9.41 -29.94 -3.26
CA MET A 685 -9.72 -28.57 -2.87
C MET A 685 -8.60 -27.93 -2.05
N VAL A 686 -7.98 -28.68 -1.14
CA VAL A 686 -6.87 -28.18 -0.32
C VAL A 686 -5.63 -27.92 -1.17
N ILE A 687 -5.32 -28.79 -2.14
CA ILE A 687 -4.18 -28.59 -3.04
C ILE A 687 -4.37 -27.34 -3.90
N LEU A 688 -5.56 -27.14 -4.47
CA LEU A 688 -5.88 -25.94 -5.25
C LEU A 688 -5.75 -24.66 -4.40
N GLU A 689 -6.21 -24.70 -3.15
CA GLU A 689 -6.08 -23.56 -2.23
C GLU A 689 -4.61 -23.29 -1.84
N ARG A 690 -3.78 -24.34 -1.69
CA ARG A 690 -2.34 -24.17 -1.45
C ARG A 690 -1.63 -23.54 -2.63
N GLU A 691 -1.96 -23.95 -3.86
CA GLU A 691 -1.42 -23.35 -5.08
C GLU A 691 -1.81 -21.86 -5.17
N ARG A 692 -3.07 -21.53 -4.85
CA ARG A 692 -3.56 -20.14 -4.79
C ARG A 692 -2.77 -19.32 -3.77
N LEU A 693 -2.63 -19.81 -2.54
CA LEU A 693 -1.88 -19.13 -1.48
C LEU A 693 -0.40 -18.99 -1.86
N MET A 694 0.23 -20.01 -2.44
CA MET A 694 1.64 -19.96 -2.85
C MET A 694 1.90 -18.81 -3.85
N ASN A 695 0.99 -18.62 -4.81
CA ASN A 695 1.08 -17.53 -5.76
C ASN A 695 0.87 -16.15 -5.08
N GLU A 696 -0.05 -16.04 -4.13
CA GLU A 696 -0.24 -14.79 -3.36
C GLU A 696 1.00 -14.38 -2.57
N TRP A 697 1.68 -15.35 -1.94
CA TRP A 697 2.92 -15.10 -1.21
C TRP A 697 4.05 -14.65 -2.13
N GLU A 698 4.21 -15.29 -3.29
CA GLU A 698 5.22 -14.89 -4.29
C GLU A 698 4.99 -13.46 -4.77
N VAL A 699 3.76 -13.13 -5.17
CA VAL A 699 3.41 -11.77 -5.60
C VAL A 699 3.69 -10.75 -4.50
N LYS A 700 3.31 -11.06 -3.26
CA LYS A 700 3.53 -10.16 -2.12
C LYS A 700 5.01 -9.93 -1.84
N GLU A 701 5.88 -10.93 -2.00
CA GLU A 701 7.34 -10.78 -1.82
C GLU A 701 7.99 -10.04 -2.99
N VAL A 702 7.47 -10.21 -4.21
CA VAL A 702 7.91 -9.43 -5.38
C VAL A 702 7.52 -7.96 -5.24
N GLU A 703 6.27 -7.67 -4.84
CA GLU A 703 5.72 -6.31 -4.72
C GLU A 703 6.16 -5.57 -3.44
N GLY A 704 6.28 -6.28 -2.31
CA GLY A 704 6.54 -5.68 -1.00
C GLY A 704 7.86 -4.90 -0.87
N ASP A 705 8.87 -5.24 -1.67
CA ASP A 705 10.14 -4.48 -1.72
C ASP A 705 10.25 -3.57 -2.95
N ALA A 706 9.30 -3.63 -3.90
CA ALA A 706 9.30 -2.77 -5.08
C ALA A 706 9.09 -1.29 -4.71
N ASP A 707 8.48 -1.02 -3.55
CA ASP A 707 8.34 0.33 -2.98
C ASP A 707 9.70 0.96 -2.62
N SER A 708 10.76 0.16 -2.45
CA SER A 708 12.13 0.66 -2.26
C SER A 708 12.76 1.24 -3.55
N LEU A 709 12.15 1.00 -4.71
CA LEU A 709 12.68 1.39 -6.03
C LEU A 709 12.32 2.84 -6.40
N PHE A 710 11.29 3.41 -5.75
CA PHE A 710 10.78 4.76 -6.01
C PHE A 710 10.88 5.71 -4.83
N SER A 711 11.34 5.24 -3.67
CA SER A 711 11.58 6.13 -2.53
C SER A 711 12.88 6.89 -2.80
N PRO A 712 12.86 8.23 -2.97
CA PRO A 712 14.09 8.99 -3.02
C PRO A 712 14.80 8.79 -1.68
N ASP A 713 16.09 8.46 -1.72
CA ASP A 713 16.93 8.37 -0.52
C ASP A 713 16.82 9.68 0.27
N SER A 714 15.94 9.71 1.26
CA SER A 714 15.76 10.86 2.13
C SER A 714 16.78 10.90 3.27
N ASP A 715 17.69 9.92 3.35
CA ASP A 715 18.66 9.79 4.43
C ASP A 715 20.09 9.63 3.89
N SER A 716 20.67 10.72 3.40
CA SER A 716 22.15 10.85 3.32
C SER A 716 22.66 12.25 3.64
N ALA A 717 21.81 13.12 4.18
CA ALA A 717 22.24 14.37 4.81
C ALA A 717 22.28 14.19 6.33
N VAL A 718 23.43 14.53 6.92
CA VAL A 718 23.70 14.69 8.36
C VAL A 718 24.16 13.43 9.10
N VAL A 719 25.45 13.09 8.95
CA VAL A 719 26.37 12.89 10.10
C VAL A 719 27.79 13.28 9.67
N VAL A 720 28.13 14.56 9.84
CA VAL A 720 29.51 14.97 10.17
C VAL A 720 29.38 15.99 11.29
N ALA A 721 29.66 15.53 12.51
CA ALA A 721 29.93 16.34 13.68
C ALA A 721 31.31 15.93 14.21
#